data_AF-A0A553RDG0-F1
#
_entry.id   AF-A0A553RDG0-F1
#
_cell.length_a   1.000
_cell.length_b   1.000
_cell.length_c   1.000
_cell.angle_alpha   90.00
_cell.angle_beta   90.00
_cell.angle_gamma   90.00
#
_symmetry.space_group_name_H-M   'P 1'
#
loop_
_entity.id
_entity.type
_entity.pdbx_description
1 polymer ?
#
loop_
_entity_poly.entity_id
_entity_poly.type
_entity_poly.pdbx_seq_one_letter_code
_entity_poly.pdbx_strand_id
1 'polypeptide(L)'
;MERICSVMDQSLRTCKRFVHLDLKGAPPKIGYLIELIHLFADLGANGLLIEYEDMFPYEGKLKILQSTSQPSYSCDEIETIQEAANTRGLEIIPLVQTFGHLEFVLKHEVFRDLREVEYCLGTLNPHKDRGVSLVQEMMQQVMKLHPESSFLHIGADEVYMLGESDESKQWLSIPGRSVHQLFLNHVIKVAKSLRESFPNLKLIIWDDMLRSMTPDTIKESGLVGIVQPMLWDYSPTLNVENTVALMELYNTAGMSHQWVASSFKGSTTVHTCVTSTQRHVENHLQWLKVESCLSAGIQLQGIALTGWQRLGDFNFNYLFGERFNLYDHLSVLCELMPVSLPSLASCVQTLLHGSFTEEAQLKVVEKLGTVEVGDIVQGLRLSSRTSSSFAGVKLAESIVMLNSLLESSELRYLQNTMFVRGWFTPYHMKKKTINPLIAHQIKAQAKLLVDTVEVQVQEVKAEMCLLYSDSTVQEWMDQHVTPALEPLQRIIREIDGVLFEMGLYMVLDDQEVKHGTGSVLRENMAELHIEPTKTGIIEQNDHCEIRGPVSVRLPSPTLVIPPVRSGLSSPGVSCSRAVFGFPMKSNPTSPSSDASEKSGSRWVRLNVGGTYFVTTKQTLCRDPKSFLYRLCQEDPDLDSDKDETGAFLIDRDPTYFGPILNYLRHGKLIINKNLAEEGVLEEAEFYNIASLVRLVKERIRDNENRTSQGPVKHVYRVLQCQEEELTQMVSTMSDGWKFEQLISIGSSYNYGNEDQAEFLCVVSRELNNSTNGIVIEPTEKAKILQERGSRM
;
A
#
# COMPACT_ATOMS: atom_id res chain seq x y z
N MET A 1 23.82 -50.68 -24.36
CA MET A 1 23.15 -49.48 -24.91
C MET A 1 21.63 -49.69 -24.81
N GLU A 2 20.98 -49.77 -23.64
CA GLU A 2 21.19 -49.14 -22.33
C GLU A 2 21.37 -47.61 -22.35
N ARG A 3 20.44 -46.97 -21.62
CA ARG A 3 20.57 -45.72 -20.86
C ARG A 3 21.07 -44.48 -21.59
N ILE A 4 20.13 -43.78 -22.23
CA ILE A 4 19.91 -42.36 -21.90
C ILE A 4 18.49 -42.29 -21.35
N CYS A 5 18.37 -42.14 -20.03
CA CYS A 5 17.08 -41.93 -19.36
C CYS A 5 16.69 -40.45 -19.40
N SER A 6 15.41 -40.17 -19.18
CA SER A 6 14.85 -38.83 -19.12
C SER A 6 15.63 -37.91 -18.17
N VAL A 7 16.17 -36.82 -18.72
CA VAL A 7 16.15 -35.55 -17.99
C VAL A 7 14.67 -35.16 -17.92
N MET A 8 14.13 -35.02 -16.72
CA MET A 8 12.80 -34.41 -16.56
C MET A 8 12.92 -32.93 -16.91
N ASP A 9 12.00 -32.43 -17.72
CA ASP A 9 11.90 -31.00 -18.02
C ASP A 9 11.47 -30.26 -16.73
N GLN A 10 12.40 -29.51 -16.12
CA GLN A 10 12.23 -28.82 -14.83
C GLN A 10 11.88 -27.32 -14.99
N SER A 11 11.21 -26.97 -16.09
CA SER A 11 10.75 -25.60 -16.34
C SER A 11 9.66 -25.14 -15.36
N LEU A 12 9.47 -23.82 -15.16
CA LEU A 12 8.31 -23.29 -14.42
C LEU A 12 6.97 -23.74 -15.04
N ARG A 13 6.98 -23.99 -16.36
CA ARG A 13 5.86 -24.58 -17.11
C ARG A 13 5.41 -25.93 -16.56
N THR A 14 6.35 -26.76 -16.12
CA THR A 14 6.12 -28.16 -15.67
C THR A 14 6.21 -28.33 -14.15
N CYS A 15 6.78 -27.36 -13.42
CA CYS A 15 6.98 -27.41 -11.98
C CYS A 15 5.69 -27.33 -11.13
N LYS A 16 5.88 -27.31 -9.81
CA LYS A 16 4.82 -26.98 -8.84
C LYS A 16 4.44 -25.50 -8.91
N ARG A 17 3.15 -25.19 -9.11
CA ARG A 17 2.55 -23.84 -9.10
C ARG A 17 1.56 -23.77 -7.94
N PHE A 18 1.97 -23.10 -6.88
CA PHE A 18 1.26 -23.00 -5.62
C PHE A 18 0.55 -21.65 -5.51
N VAL A 19 -0.75 -21.64 -5.20
CA VAL A 19 -1.45 -20.38 -4.88
C VAL A 19 -1.30 -20.10 -3.38
N HIS A 20 -0.86 -18.90 -3.01
CA HIS A 20 -0.83 -18.51 -1.61
C HIS A 20 -2.23 -18.09 -1.12
N LEU A 21 -2.67 -18.71 -0.04
CA LEU A 21 -3.79 -18.31 0.78
C LEU A 21 -3.26 -17.70 2.07
N ASP A 22 -3.05 -16.38 2.03
CA ASP A 22 -2.92 -15.57 3.23
C ASP A 22 -4.32 -15.37 3.83
N LEU A 23 -4.57 -15.98 4.98
CA LEU A 23 -5.88 -16.00 5.63
C LEU A 23 -6.01 -14.93 6.75
N LYS A 24 -5.01 -14.06 6.94
CA LYS A 24 -5.06 -13.02 7.99
C LYS A 24 -5.97 -11.85 7.63
N GLY A 25 -6.70 -11.36 8.64
CA GLY A 25 -7.59 -10.21 8.50
C GLY A 25 -8.88 -10.49 7.73
N ALA A 26 -8.80 -10.84 6.45
CA ALA A 26 -9.95 -11.11 5.57
C ALA A 26 -10.03 -12.58 5.07
N PRO A 27 -10.14 -13.57 5.98
CA PRO A 27 -10.36 -14.97 5.62
C PRO A 27 -11.72 -15.17 4.93
N PRO A 28 -11.79 -15.87 3.78
CA PRO A 28 -13.05 -16.26 3.17
C PRO A 28 -13.87 -17.20 4.07
N LYS A 29 -15.21 -17.05 4.07
CA LYS A 29 -16.13 -18.06 4.63
C LYS A 29 -15.87 -19.42 3.98
N ILE A 30 -15.92 -20.51 4.75
CA ILE A 30 -15.50 -21.86 4.29
C ILE A 30 -16.09 -22.27 2.93
N GLY A 31 -17.39 -22.07 2.69
CA GLY A 31 -18.02 -22.40 1.41
C GLY A 31 -17.36 -21.69 0.21
N TYR A 32 -17.08 -20.39 0.36
CA TYR A 32 -16.38 -19.61 -0.67
C TYR A 32 -14.91 -20.03 -0.81
N LEU A 33 -14.25 -20.42 0.30
CA LEU A 33 -12.89 -20.96 0.24
C LEU A 33 -12.82 -22.26 -0.56
N ILE A 34 -13.82 -23.15 -0.44
CA ILE A 34 -13.90 -24.38 -1.24
C ILE A 34 -14.12 -24.06 -2.73
N GLU A 35 -14.98 -23.10 -3.06
CA GLU A 35 -15.16 -22.62 -4.45
C GLU A 35 -13.87 -22.04 -5.03
N LEU A 36 -13.10 -21.27 -4.25
CA LEU A 36 -11.79 -20.75 -4.62
C LEU A 36 -10.76 -21.87 -4.87
N ILE A 37 -10.68 -22.86 -3.99
CA ILE A 37 -9.78 -24.02 -4.12
C ILE A 37 -10.07 -24.79 -5.42
N HIS A 38 -11.35 -25.03 -5.72
CA HIS A 38 -11.76 -25.65 -6.98
C HIS A 38 -11.39 -24.79 -8.20
N LEU A 39 -11.59 -23.47 -8.13
CA LEU A 39 -11.23 -22.53 -9.20
C LEU A 39 -9.72 -22.50 -9.45
N PHE A 40 -8.88 -22.55 -8.41
CA PHE A 40 -7.42 -22.56 -8.55
C PHE A 40 -6.92 -23.81 -9.30
N ALA A 41 -7.51 -24.98 -9.02
CA ALA A 41 -7.26 -26.19 -9.80
C ALA A 41 -7.78 -26.07 -11.25
N ASP A 42 -8.96 -25.47 -11.46
CA ASP A 42 -9.53 -25.19 -12.78
C ASP A 42 -8.71 -24.19 -13.62
N LEU A 43 -7.91 -23.33 -12.97
CA LEU A 43 -6.95 -22.43 -13.58
C LEU A 43 -5.57 -23.08 -13.84
N GLY A 44 -5.30 -24.28 -13.29
CA GLY A 44 -4.06 -25.03 -13.52
C GLY A 44 -2.97 -24.87 -12.45
N ALA A 45 -3.32 -24.43 -11.24
CA ALA A 45 -2.49 -24.65 -10.06
C ALA A 45 -2.40 -26.16 -9.73
N ASN A 46 -1.35 -26.56 -9.01
CA ASN A 46 -1.20 -27.94 -8.51
C ASN A 46 -0.84 -28.01 -7.00
N GLY A 47 -0.97 -26.90 -6.29
CA GLY A 47 -0.90 -26.86 -4.83
C GLY A 47 -1.34 -25.54 -4.21
N LEU A 48 -1.36 -25.52 -2.89
CA LEU A 48 -1.74 -24.38 -2.05
C LEU A 48 -0.65 -24.16 -1.00
N LEU A 49 -0.17 -22.92 -0.86
CA LEU A 49 0.61 -22.48 0.29
C LEU A 49 -0.38 -21.77 1.22
N ILE A 50 -0.51 -22.19 2.49
CA ILE A 50 -1.58 -21.67 3.36
C ILE A 50 -1.00 -21.11 4.66
N GLU A 51 -1.13 -19.80 4.85
CA GLU A 51 -0.75 -19.07 6.06
C GLU A 51 -2.01 -18.78 6.89
N TYR A 52 -2.13 -19.44 8.04
CA TYR A 52 -3.35 -19.40 8.87
C TYR A 52 -3.29 -18.37 10.02
N GLU A 53 -2.11 -18.16 10.63
CA GLU A 53 -1.89 -17.30 11.81
C GLU A 53 -3.03 -17.39 12.86
N ASP A 54 -3.70 -16.28 13.22
CA ASP A 54 -4.78 -16.26 14.23
C ASP A 54 -6.14 -16.81 13.75
N MET A 55 -6.22 -17.30 12.51
CA MET A 55 -7.37 -18.04 11.98
C MET A 55 -7.24 -19.57 12.12
N PHE A 56 -6.14 -20.09 12.66
CA PHE A 56 -5.97 -21.51 12.97
C PHE A 56 -6.70 -21.92 14.29
N PRO A 57 -7.32 -23.12 14.39
CA PRO A 57 -7.94 -23.64 15.62
C PRO A 57 -6.90 -24.07 16.69
N TYR A 58 -6.11 -23.14 17.22
CA TYR A 58 -5.14 -23.45 18.27
C TYR A 58 -5.83 -23.94 19.56
N GLU A 59 -5.32 -25.05 20.13
CA GLU A 59 -5.83 -25.68 21.34
C GLU A 59 -4.98 -25.37 22.58
N GLY A 60 -5.53 -25.69 23.76
CA GLY A 60 -4.80 -25.65 25.04
C GLY A 60 -4.32 -24.23 25.40
N LYS A 61 -3.02 -24.07 25.63
CA LYS A 61 -2.40 -22.77 25.96
C LYS A 61 -2.41 -21.81 24.77
N LEU A 62 -2.32 -22.36 23.55
CA LEU A 62 -2.26 -21.57 22.33
C LEU A 62 -3.62 -21.04 21.89
N LYS A 63 -4.73 -21.46 22.52
CA LYS A 63 -6.07 -20.93 22.23
C LYS A 63 -6.17 -19.39 22.37
N ILE A 64 -5.31 -18.76 23.17
CA ILE A 64 -5.23 -17.30 23.27
C ILE A 64 -4.83 -16.62 21.94
N LEU A 65 -4.17 -17.36 21.04
CA LEU A 65 -3.73 -16.90 19.72
C LEU A 65 -4.86 -16.83 18.68
N GLN A 66 -6.04 -17.41 18.96
CA GLN A 66 -7.19 -17.34 18.05
C GLN A 66 -7.69 -15.89 17.93
N SER A 67 -8.18 -15.51 16.76
CA SER A 67 -8.77 -14.21 16.53
C SER A 67 -9.93 -13.94 17.50
N THR A 68 -10.03 -12.69 17.95
CA THR A 68 -11.08 -12.21 18.85
C THR A 68 -12.12 -11.33 18.17
N SER A 69 -11.89 -10.94 16.90
CA SER A 69 -12.86 -10.21 16.08
C SER A 69 -13.84 -11.15 15.36
N GLN A 70 -13.43 -12.39 15.11
CA GLN A 70 -14.21 -13.43 14.44
C GLN A 70 -13.76 -14.83 14.88
N PRO A 71 -14.59 -15.87 14.73
CA PRO A 71 -14.16 -17.25 14.94
C PRO A 71 -12.98 -17.62 14.02
N SER A 72 -12.00 -18.35 14.55
CA SER A 72 -11.05 -19.10 13.73
C SER A 72 -11.80 -20.18 12.92
N TYR A 73 -11.17 -20.73 11.87
CA TYR A 73 -11.67 -22.00 11.30
C TYR A 73 -11.67 -23.08 12.38
N SER A 74 -12.60 -24.03 12.30
CA SER A 74 -12.66 -25.23 13.15
C SER A 74 -11.83 -26.37 12.55
N CYS A 75 -11.53 -27.42 13.33
CA CYS A 75 -10.78 -28.58 12.86
C CYS A 75 -11.46 -29.25 11.65
N ASP A 76 -12.78 -29.44 11.72
CA ASP A 76 -13.64 -29.98 10.67
C ASP A 76 -13.56 -29.15 9.37
N GLU A 77 -13.41 -27.83 9.47
CA GLU A 77 -13.20 -26.95 8.31
C GLU A 77 -11.78 -27.06 7.73
N ILE A 78 -10.75 -27.27 8.56
CA ILE A 78 -9.37 -27.57 8.10
C ILE A 78 -9.31 -28.94 7.40
N GLU A 79 -10.07 -29.94 7.87
CA GLU A 79 -10.24 -31.21 7.17
C GLU A 79 -10.99 -31.03 5.84
N THR A 80 -12.05 -30.21 5.81
CA THR A 80 -12.80 -29.87 4.59
C THR A 80 -11.95 -29.15 3.53
N ILE A 81 -11.08 -28.22 3.95
CA ILE A 81 -10.10 -27.54 3.07
C ILE A 81 -9.15 -28.55 2.41
N GLN A 82 -8.69 -29.55 3.18
CA GLN A 82 -7.83 -30.61 2.65
C GLN A 82 -8.56 -31.57 1.72
N GLU A 83 -9.80 -31.95 2.01
CA GLU A 83 -10.60 -32.77 1.09
C GLU A 83 -10.83 -32.07 -0.25
N ALA A 84 -11.16 -30.77 -0.24
CA ALA A 84 -11.32 -29.96 -1.46
C ALA A 84 -10.03 -29.82 -2.27
N ALA A 85 -8.87 -29.72 -1.60
CA ALA A 85 -7.58 -29.69 -2.27
C ALA A 85 -7.22 -31.07 -2.87
N ASN A 86 -7.30 -32.12 -2.06
CA ASN A 86 -6.92 -33.49 -2.44
C ASN A 86 -7.81 -34.06 -3.54
N THR A 87 -9.13 -33.85 -3.50
CA THR A 87 -10.06 -34.28 -4.56
C THR A 87 -9.81 -33.60 -5.90
N ARG A 88 -9.12 -32.44 -5.90
CA ARG A 88 -8.68 -31.71 -7.09
C ARG A 88 -7.20 -31.94 -7.44
N GLY A 89 -6.46 -32.73 -6.66
CA GLY A 89 -5.04 -33.02 -6.87
C GLY A 89 -4.10 -31.86 -6.50
N LEU A 90 -4.51 -30.97 -5.60
CA LEU A 90 -3.70 -29.88 -5.08
C LEU A 90 -2.95 -30.31 -3.81
N GLU A 91 -1.62 -30.26 -3.82
CA GLU A 91 -0.78 -30.49 -2.64
C GLU A 91 -0.81 -29.27 -1.70
N ILE A 92 -1.10 -29.45 -0.41
CA ILE A 92 -1.05 -28.36 0.59
C ILE A 92 0.32 -28.31 1.27
N ILE A 93 0.89 -27.11 1.34
CA ILE A 93 2.02 -26.77 2.22
C ILE A 93 1.52 -25.72 3.22
N PRO A 94 1.43 -26.04 4.53
CA PRO A 94 1.18 -25.02 5.53
C PRO A 94 2.38 -24.07 5.67
N LEU A 95 2.10 -22.81 5.99
CA LEU A 95 3.07 -21.81 6.39
C LEU A 95 2.79 -21.41 7.85
N VAL A 96 3.83 -21.49 8.69
CA VAL A 96 3.80 -21.08 10.09
C VAL A 96 4.97 -20.15 10.34
N GLN A 97 4.71 -18.93 10.79
CA GLN A 97 5.75 -17.98 11.17
C GLN A 97 6.47 -18.39 12.45
N THR A 98 7.80 -18.26 12.47
CA THR A 98 8.65 -18.78 13.57
C THR A 98 9.69 -17.79 14.12
N PHE A 99 9.76 -16.55 13.61
CA PHE A 99 10.79 -15.60 14.05
C PHE A 99 10.41 -14.11 13.87
N GLY A 100 10.13 -13.71 12.62
CA GLY A 100 9.40 -12.49 12.27
C GLY A 100 7.89 -12.76 12.19
N HIS A 101 7.10 -11.74 11.87
CA HIS A 101 5.63 -11.81 11.68
C HIS A 101 4.85 -12.49 12.81
N LEU A 102 5.35 -12.40 14.04
CA LEU A 102 4.72 -12.98 15.23
C LEU A 102 3.81 -11.99 15.98
N GLU A 103 3.30 -10.93 15.32
CA GLU A 103 2.41 -9.95 15.95
C GLU A 103 1.17 -10.61 16.58
N PHE A 104 0.55 -11.62 15.94
CA PHE A 104 -0.54 -12.36 16.56
C PHE A 104 -0.16 -13.11 17.83
N VAL A 105 1.11 -13.45 18.01
CA VAL A 105 1.61 -14.14 19.19
C VAL A 105 2.03 -13.13 20.24
N LEU A 106 2.95 -12.23 19.90
CA LEU A 106 3.60 -11.36 20.86
C LEU A 106 2.75 -10.13 21.21
N LYS A 107 1.60 -9.87 20.54
CA LYS A 107 0.57 -8.91 21.01
C LYS A 107 0.05 -9.25 22.41
N HIS A 108 0.01 -10.53 22.79
CA HIS A 108 -0.52 -10.96 24.07
C HIS A 108 0.50 -10.79 25.21
N GLU A 109 0.06 -10.20 26.33
CA GLU A 109 0.91 -9.91 27.50
C GLU A 109 1.62 -11.17 28.05
N VAL A 110 0.99 -12.35 27.93
CA VAL A 110 1.55 -13.65 28.35
C VAL A 110 2.77 -14.13 27.53
N PHE A 111 3.10 -13.42 26.44
CA PHE A 111 4.27 -13.67 25.60
C PHE A 111 5.17 -12.41 25.44
N ARG A 112 4.88 -11.31 26.16
CA ARG A 112 5.64 -10.05 26.09
C ARG A 112 7.13 -10.21 26.41
N ASP A 113 7.47 -11.10 27.33
CA ASP A 113 8.85 -11.40 27.73
C ASP A 113 9.64 -12.26 26.72
N LEU A 114 8.98 -12.65 25.61
CA LEU A 114 9.58 -13.37 24.48
C LEU A 114 9.93 -12.45 23.29
N ARG A 115 9.56 -11.16 23.33
CA ARG A 115 9.92 -10.16 22.31
C ARG A 115 11.42 -9.86 22.33
N GLU A 116 12.04 -9.68 21.17
CA GLU A 116 13.43 -9.19 21.07
C GLU A 116 13.53 -7.76 21.62
N VAL A 117 12.71 -6.85 21.11
CA VAL A 117 12.62 -5.47 21.62
C VAL A 117 11.23 -5.27 22.21
N GLU A 118 11.11 -4.70 23.41
CA GLU A 118 9.85 -4.65 24.18
C GLU A 118 8.66 -4.07 23.39
N TYR A 119 8.91 -3.05 22.57
CA TYR A 119 7.88 -2.39 21.74
C TYR A 119 7.66 -3.04 20.37
N CYS A 120 8.51 -3.99 19.95
CA CYS A 120 8.37 -4.71 18.70
C CYS A 120 7.46 -5.93 18.90
N LEU A 121 6.46 -6.08 18.04
CA LEU A 121 5.48 -7.17 18.14
C LEU A 121 5.77 -8.32 17.15
N GLY A 122 6.53 -8.10 16.08
CA GLY A 122 6.85 -9.17 15.11
C GLY A 122 8.02 -10.07 15.47
N THR A 123 9.00 -9.58 16.24
CA THR A 123 10.29 -10.26 16.41
C THR A 123 10.43 -11.01 17.75
N LEU A 124 10.62 -12.33 17.67
CA LEU A 124 10.95 -13.19 18.80
C LEU A 124 12.43 -13.04 19.23
N ASN A 125 12.70 -13.08 20.53
CA ASN A 125 14.05 -13.05 21.10
C ASN A 125 14.70 -14.45 21.00
N PRO A 126 15.84 -14.61 20.29
CA PRO A 126 16.47 -15.91 20.06
C PRO A 126 17.08 -16.55 21.31
N HIS A 127 17.25 -15.78 22.40
CA HIS A 127 17.83 -16.25 23.65
C HIS A 127 16.80 -16.86 24.62
N LYS A 128 15.49 -16.79 24.31
CA LYS A 128 14.43 -17.33 25.19
C LYS A 128 14.04 -18.74 24.74
N ASP A 129 14.45 -19.77 25.48
CA ASP A 129 14.09 -21.17 25.18
C ASP A 129 12.56 -21.39 25.06
N ARG A 130 11.76 -20.69 25.90
CA ARG A 130 10.29 -20.73 25.83
C ARG A 130 9.74 -20.22 24.48
N GLY A 131 10.45 -19.32 23.79
CA GLY A 131 10.08 -18.89 22.44
C GLY A 131 10.20 -20.02 21.41
N VAL A 132 11.27 -20.83 21.51
CA VAL A 132 11.43 -22.02 20.65
C VAL A 132 10.36 -23.06 20.96
N SER A 133 10.07 -23.32 22.24
CA SER A 133 8.97 -24.24 22.62
C SER A 133 7.59 -23.75 22.16
N LEU A 134 7.36 -22.43 22.12
CA LEU A 134 6.12 -21.83 21.65
C LEU A 134 5.91 -22.06 20.15
N VAL A 135 6.90 -21.74 19.31
CA VAL A 135 6.80 -22.00 17.86
C VAL A 135 6.80 -23.50 17.54
N GLN A 136 7.47 -24.33 18.36
CA GLN A 136 7.36 -25.80 18.27
C GLN A 136 5.93 -26.28 18.54
N GLU A 137 5.27 -25.81 19.61
CA GLU A 137 3.88 -26.17 19.93
C GLU A 137 2.92 -25.69 18.82
N MET A 138 3.14 -24.50 18.24
CA MET A 138 2.38 -24.00 17.09
C MET A 138 2.51 -24.92 15.86
N MET A 139 3.74 -25.19 15.41
CA MET A 139 4.00 -26.06 14.25
C MET A 139 3.48 -27.49 14.47
N GLN A 140 3.59 -28.03 15.70
CA GLN A 140 3.05 -29.35 16.03
C GLN A 140 1.52 -29.40 15.92
N GLN A 141 0.80 -28.36 16.35
CA GLN A 141 -0.66 -28.30 16.18
C GLN A 141 -1.06 -28.15 14.71
N VAL A 142 -0.35 -27.33 13.92
CA VAL A 142 -0.61 -27.18 12.49
C VAL A 142 -0.33 -28.47 11.71
N MET A 143 0.81 -29.12 11.93
CA MET A 143 1.16 -30.38 11.26
C MET A 143 0.28 -31.57 11.71
N LYS A 144 -0.25 -31.56 12.95
CA LYS A 144 -1.26 -32.54 13.40
C LYS A 144 -2.53 -32.49 12.55
N LEU A 145 -2.94 -31.30 12.09
CA LEU A 145 -4.06 -31.14 11.16
C LEU A 145 -3.67 -31.23 9.68
N HIS A 146 -2.37 -31.33 9.33
CA HIS A 146 -1.90 -31.50 7.95
C HIS A 146 -1.06 -32.79 7.77
N PRO A 147 -1.62 -33.98 8.09
CA PRO A 147 -0.84 -35.22 8.22
C PRO A 147 -0.25 -35.75 6.90
N GLU A 148 -0.80 -35.35 5.75
CA GLU A 148 -0.31 -35.76 4.43
C GLU A 148 0.76 -34.82 3.85
N SER A 149 0.97 -33.65 4.46
CA SER A 149 1.88 -32.65 3.89
C SER A 149 3.34 -33.06 4.03
N SER A 150 4.05 -33.08 2.90
CA SER A 150 5.47 -33.45 2.81
C SER A 150 6.43 -32.28 3.05
N PHE A 151 5.91 -31.05 3.16
CA PHE A 151 6.69 -29.84 3.41
C PHE A 151 6.02 -28.94 4.45
N LEU A 152 6.81 -28.17 5.20
CA LEU A 152 6.33 -27.03 6.00
C LEU A 152 7.14 -25.79 5.62
N HIS A 153 6.47 -24.67 5.41
CA HIS A 153 7.14 -23.37 5.29
C HIS A 153 7.24 -22.72 6.69
N ILE A 154 8.46 -22.46 7.18
CA ILE A 154 8.71 -21.97 8.55
C ILE A 154 8.80 -20.44 8.65
N GLY A 155 8.50 -19.74 7.55
CA GLY A 155 8.53 -18.27 7.47
C GLY A 155 9.93 -17.73 7.73
N ALA A 156 10.08 -16.94 8.81
CA ALA A 156 11.35 -16.40 9.33
C ALA A 156 12.01 -15.34 8.43
N ASP A 157 11.18 -14.64 7.69
CA ASP A 157 11.38 -13.39 6.96
C ASP A 157 11.43 -12.15 7.89
N GLU A 158 11.96 -11.04 7.34
CA GLU A 158 11.86 -9.65 7.83
C GLU A 158 12.20 -9.42 9.32
N VAL A 159 13.14 -10.19 9.87
CA VAL A 159 13.56 -10.16 11.28
C VAL A 159 14.47 -8.93 11.61
N TYR A 160 14.09 -7.74 11.15
CA TYR A 160 14.95 -6.54 11.10
C TYR A 160 15.38 -5.96 12.45
N MET A 161 14.68 -6.31 13.55
CA MET A 161 15.04 -5.88 14.91
C MET A 161 16.00 -6.86 15.62
N LEU A 162 16.44 -7.93 14.95
CA LEU A 162 17.33 -8.95 15.52
C LEU A 162 18.71 -8.38 15.86
N GLY A 163 19.12 -8.53 17.12
CA GLY A 163 20.38 -7.97 17.62
C GLY A 163 20.18 -6.82 18.59
N GLU A 164 18.96 -6.26 18.69
CA GLU A 164 18.70 -5.03 19.43
C GLU A 164 18.27 -5.23 20.90
N SER A 165 18.04 -6.46 21.38
CA SER A 165 17.83 -6.70 22.82
C SER A 165 19.12 -6.50 23.63
N ASP A 166 19.01 -6.26 24.95
CA ASP A 166 20.19 -6.14 25.81
C ASP A 166 20.95 -7.48 25.88
N GLU A 167 20.25 -8.62 25.90
CA GLU A 167 20.87 -9.94 25.79
C GLU A 167 21.56 -10.16 24.44
N SER A 168 20.94 -9.78 23.33
CA SER A 168 21.54 -9.88 21.99
C SER A 168 22.76 -8.96 21.85
N LYS A 169 22.70 -7.72 22.35
CA LYS A 169 23.84 -6.79 22.38
C LYS A 169 24.99 -7.33 23.22
N GLN A 170 24.69 -7.92 24.39
CA GLN A 170 25.69 -8.60 25.20
C GLN A 170 26.25 -9.84 24.46
N TRP A 171 25.42 -10.61 23.76
CA TRP A 171 25.84 -11.77 23.00
C TRP A 171 26.76 -11.39 21.82
N LEU A 172 26.42 -10.33 21.08
CA LEU A 172 27.17 -9.80 19.93
C LEU A 172 28.49 -9.12 20.33
N SER A 173 28.62 -8.67 21.58
CA SER A 173 29.86 -8.05 22.10
C SER A 173 31.06 -9.02 22.17
N ILE A 174 30.82 -10.33 22.08
CA ILE A 174 31.85 -11.37 22.11
C ILE A 174 32.44 -11.58 20.70
N PRO A 175 33.79 -11.47 20.52
CA PRO A 175 34.42 -11.54 19.20
C PRO A 175 34.08 -12.80 18.39
N GLY A 176 33.96 -12.63 17.06
CA GLY A 176 33.64 -13.71 16.13
C GLY A 176 32.14 -13.99 15.96
N ARG A 177 31.27 -13.19 16.59
CA ARG A 177 29.80 -13.30 16.50
C ARG A 177 29.18 -12.23 15.60
N SER A 178 28.00 -12.54 15.06
CA SER A 178 27.24 -11.66 14.16
C SER A 178 25.74 -11.89 14.26
N VAL A 179 24.94 -10.94 13.74
CA VAL A 179 23.47 -11.08 13.63
C VAL A 179 23.10 -12.26 12.73
N HIS A 180 23.89 -12.55 11.68
CA HIS A 180 23.73 -13.78 10.89
C HIS A 180 23.81 -15.04 11.75
N GLN A 181 24.75 -15.12 12.68
CA GLN A 181 24.84 -16.27 13.59
C GLN A 181 23.67 -16.32 14.59
N LEU A 182 23.16 -15.18 15.09
CA LEU A 182 21.92 -15.18 15.88
C LEU A 182 20.77 -15.81 15.07
N PHE A 183 20.61 -15.37 13.82
CA PHE A 183 19.54 -15.84 12.94
C PHE A 183 19.65 -17.34 12.67
N LEU A 184 20.82 -17.78 12.19
CA LEU A 184 21.10 -19.17 11.86
C LEU A 184 20.94 -20.10 13.07
N ASN A 185 21.40 -19.68 14.26
CA ASN A 185 21.26 -20.49 15.48
C ASN A 185 19.79 -20.72 15.86
N HIS A 186 18.92 -19.71 15.74
CA HIS A 186 17.48 -19.86 16.01
C HIS A 186 16.81 -20.79 14.98
N VAL A 187 16.97 -20.49 13.69
CA VAL A 187 16.39 -21.28 12.59
C VAL A 187 16.80 -22.75 12.68
N ILE A 188 18.09 -23.03 12.89
CA ILE A 188 18.62 -24.39 12.99
C ILE A 188 18.07 -25.12 14.23
N LYS A 189 17.85 -24.40 15.34
CA LYS A 189 17.29 -24.97 16.59
C LYS A 189 15.80 -25.32 16.42
N VAL A 190 15.01 -24.42 15.84
CA VAL A 190 13.59 -24.64 15.48
C VAL A 190 13.46 -25.82 14.52
N ALA A 191 14.24 -25.83 13.43
CA ALA A 191 14.19 -26.86 12.40
C ALA A 191 14.65 -28.26 12.89
N LYS A 192 15.68 -28.33 13.76
CA LYS A 192 16.09 -29.59 14.39
C LYS A 192 15.01 -30.13 15.33
N SER A 193 14.47 -29.26 16.19
CA SER A 193 13.39 -29.62 17.14
C SER A 193 12.15 -30.16 16.43
N LEU A 194 11.77 -29.58 15.28
CA LEU A 194 10.66 -30.08 14.48
C LEU A 194 10.96 -31.46 13.85
N ARG A 195 12.19 -31.69 13.36
CA ARG A 195 12.61 -32.98 12.79
C ARG A 195 12.66 -34.12 13.81
N GLU A 196 12.72 -33.84 15.11
CA GLU A 196 12.53 -34.87 16.16
C GLU A 196 11.09 -35.40 16.19
N SER A 197 10.11 -34.57 15.79
CA SER A 197 8.69 -34.95 15.69
C SER A 197 8.33 -35.47 14.29
N PHE A 198 8.88 -34.87 13.24
CA PHE A 198 8.56 -35.16 11.84
C PHE A 198 9.85 -35.37 11.00
N PRO A 199 10.53 -36.53 11.10
CA PRO A 199 11.87 -36.73 10.55
C PRO A 199 11.96 -36.72 9.02
N ASN A 200 10.84 -36.95 8.33
CA ASN A 200 10.75 -36.94 6.86
C ASN A 200 10.33 -35.58 6.28
N LEU A 201 9.96 -34.61 7.13
CA LEU A 201 9.39 -33.33 6.72
C LEU A 201 10.47 -32.43 6.10
N LYS A 202 10.21 -31.97 4.88
CA LYS A 202 11.05 -30.98 4.20
C LYS A 202 10.67 -29.58 4.69
N LEU A 203 11.65 -28.73 4.95
CA LEU A 203 11.42 -27.40 5.48
C LEU A 203 11.79 -26.35 4.43
N ILE A 204 10.92 -25.35 4.28
CA ILE A 204 11.12 -24.22 3.37
C ILE A 204 11.21 -22.95 4.22
N ILE A 205 12.10 -22.04 3.87
CA ILE A 205 12.32 -20.75 4.54
C ILE A 205 12.33 -19.64 3.50
N TRP A 206 11.88 -18.43 3.86
CA TRP A 206 12.11 -17.26 3.01
C TRP A 206 13.61 -16.91 2.98
N ASP A 207 14.08 -16.35 1.87
CA ASP A 207 15.52 -16.16 1.62
C ASP A 207 16.08 -14.81 2.08
N ASP A 208 15.24 -13.79 2.35
CA ASP A 208 15.65 -12.39 2.53
C ASP A 208 16.72 -12.22 3.61
N MET A 209 16.54 -12.86 4.78
CA MET A 209 17.51 -12.86 5.87
C MET A 209 18.84 -13.54 5.52
N LEU A 210 18.89 -14.41 4.50
CA LEU A 210 20.09 -15.07 3.99
C LEU A 210 20.86 -14.23 2.95
N ARG A 211 20.21 -13.25 2.29
CA ARG A 211 20.77 -12.52 1.13
C ARG A 211 22.10 -11.80 1.37
N SER A 212 22.38 -11.45 2.64
CA SER A 212 23.61 -10.76 3.05
C SER A 212 24.72 -11.69 3.56
N MET A 213 24.53 -13.02 3.50
CA MET A 213 25.50 -14.02 3.97
C MET A 213 26.41 -14.52 2.85
N THR A 214 27.63 -14.94 3.18
CA THR A 214 28.53 -15.60 2.21
C THR A 214 28.18 -17.09 2.05
N PRO A 215 28.53 -17.75 0.92
CA PRO A 215 28.36 -19.19 0.76
C PRO A 215 28.95 -20.01 1.90
N ASP A 216 30.15 -19.63 2.36
CA ASP A 216 30.82 -20.30 3.48
C ASP A 216 30.07 -20.09 4.80
N THR A 217 29.52 -18.89 5.05
CA THR A 217 28.69 -18.61 6.25
C THR A 217 27.46 -19.52 6.28
N ILE A 218 26.75 -19.64 5.15
CA ILE A 218 25.57 -20.50 5.02
C ILE A 218 25.96 -21.98 5.21
N LYS A 219 27.08 -22.40 4.62
CA LYS A 219 27.58 -23.78 4.62
C LYS A 219 28.11 -24.24 5.98
N GLU A 220 28.95 -23.43 6.63
CA GLU A 220 29.53 -23.73 7.94
C GLU A 220 28.50 -23.70 9.08
N SER A 221 27.39 -22.97 8.91
CA SER A 221 26.29 -22.96 9.88
C SER A 221 25.67 -24.35 10.11
N GLY A 222 25.71 -25.22 9.10
CA GLY A 222 24.97 -26.49 9.09
C GLY A 222 23.48 -26.35 8.72
N LEU A 223 23.03 -25.21 8.19
CA LEU A 223 21.68 -25.01 7.66
C LEU A 223 21.43 -25.80 6.34
N VAL A 224 22.49 -26.07 5.59
CA VAL A 224 22.44 -26.81 4.31
C VAL A 224 21.90 -28.23 4.52
N GLY A 225 20.86 -28.60 3.78
CA GLY A 225 20.16 -29.88 3.96
C GLY A 225 19.16 -29.92 5.15
N ILE A 226 19.04 -28.84 5.91
CA ILE A 226 17.97 -28.65 6.90
C ILE A 226 16.76 -27.96 6.27
N VAL A 227 16.98 -26.90 5.50
CA VAL A 227 15.93 -26.14 4.80
C VAL A 227 16.21 -26.00 3.29
N GLN A 228 15.19 -25.57 2.55
CA GLN A 228 15.26 -25.11 1.16
C GLN A 228 14.87 -23.61 1.13
N PRO A 229 15.64 -22.71 0.48
CA PRO A 229 15.24 -21.30 0.37
C PRO A 229 14.13 -21.12 -0.67
N MET A 230 13.17 -20.24 -0.36
CA MET A 230 12.18 -19.70 -1.29
C MET A 230 12.48 -18.23 -1.55
N LEU A 231 12.90 -17.91 -2.78
CA LEU A 231 13.30 -16.56 -3.16
C LEU A 231 12.11 -15.71 -3.59
N TRP A 232 11.86 -14.60 -2.89
CA TRP A 232 10.71 -13.74 -3.17
C TRP A 232 11.09 -12.35 -3.71
N ASP A 233 10.46 -11.96 -4.81
CA ASP A 233 10.48 -10.58 -5.32
C ASP A 233 9.25 -10.36 -6.20
N TYR A 234 8.53 -9.28 -5.87
CA TYR A 234 7.22 -8.93 -6.40
C TYR A 234 7.27 -7.76 -7.41
N SER A 235 8.49 -7.31 -7.75
CA SER A 235 8.72 -6.23 -8.70
C SER A 235 8.37 -6.64 -10.15
N PRO A 236 7.61 -5.83 -10.91
CA PRO A 236 7.48 -6.03 -12.36
C PRO A 236 8.80 -5.81 -13.10
N THR A 237 9.77 -5.13 -12.48
CA THR A 237 11.13 -4.89 -12.99
C THR A 237 12.19 -5.53 -12.09
N LEU A 238 11.96 -6.79 -11.70
CA LEU A 238 12.92 -7.68 -11.05
C LEU A 238 14.30 -7.62 -11.74
N ASN A 239 15.37 -7.48 -10.97
CA ASN A 239 16.73 -7.57 -11.50
C ASN A 239 17.13 -9.04 -11.69
N VAL A 240 16.84 -9.57 -12.88
CA VAL A 240 17.12 -10.95 -13.29
C VAL A 240 18.58 -11.35 -13.00
N GLU A 241 19.55 -10.51 -13.31
CA GLU A 241 20.98 -10.81 -13.13
C GLU A 241 21.34 -10.99 -11.65
N ASN A 242 20.87 -10.10 -10.78
CA ASN A 242 21.06 -10.20 -9.34
C ASN A 242 20.36 -11.44 -8.75
N THR A 243 19.13 -11.74 -9.20
CA THR A 243 18.37 -12.91 -8.71
C THR A 243 19.05 -14.22 -9.11
N VAL A 244 19.53 -14.34 -10.35
CA VAL A 244 20.31 -15.51 -10.81
C VAL A 244 21.60 -15.63 -9.99
N ALA A 245 22.35 -14.54 -9.79
CA ALA A 245 23.58 -14.55 -8.98
C ALA A 245 23.33 -14.98 -7.52
N LEU A 246 22.18 -14.60 -6.95
CA LEU A 246 21.76 -15.00 -5.60
C LEU A 246 21.37 -16.48 -5.52
N MET A 247 20.65 -17.00 -6.51
CA MET A 247 20.34 -18.43 -6.60
C MET A 247 21.61 -19.28 -6.77
N GLU A 248 22.60 -18.80 -7.53
CA GLU A 248 23.92 -19.45 -7.65
C GLU A 248 24.80 -19.32 -6.39
N LEU A 249 24.63 -18.27 -5.59
CA LEU A 249 25.25 -18.14 -4.25
C LEU A 249 24.74 -19.26 -3.33
N TYR A 250 23.42 -19.46 -3.27
CA TYR A 250 22.80 -20.55 -2.50
C TYR A 250 23.19 -21.93 -3.04
N ASN A 251 23.26 -22.11 -4.37
CA ASN A 251 23.74 -23.32 -5.02
C ASN A 251 25.21 -23.64 -4.59
N THR A 252 26.08 -22.63 -4.60
CA THR A 252 27.49 -22.72 -4.18
C THR A 252 27.65 -23.07 -2.70
N ALA A 253 26.75 -22.61 -1.84
CA ALA A 253 26.69 -23.03 -0.43
C ALA A 253 26.30 -24.51 -0.26
N GLY A 254 25.63 -25.09 -1.26
CA GLY A 254 25.11 -26.47 -1.27
C GLY A 254 23.58 -26.58 -1.24
N MET A 255 22.86 -25.45 -1.30
CA MET A 255 21.39 -25.42 -1.39
C MET A 255 20.94 -25.51 -2.84
N SER A 256 21.09 -26.70 -3.45
CA SER A 256 20.69 -26.94 -4.84
C SER A 256 19.17 -27.00 -5.05
N HIS A 257 18.40 -27.37 -4.03
CA HIS A 257 16.94 -27.40 -4.09
C HIS A 257 16.38 -26.06 -3.62
N GLN A 258 15.75 -25.32 -4.53
CA GLN A 258 15.29 -23.95 -4.30
C GLN A 258 13.85 -23.77 -4.77
N TRP A 259 13.15 -22.78 -4.23
CA TRP A 259 11.83 -22.33 -4.65
C TRP A 259 11.88 -20.86 -5.02
N VAL A 260 10.87 -20.37 -5.75
CA VAL A 260 10.70 -18.93 -6.04
C VAL A 260 9.29 -18.48 -5.69
N ALA A 261 9.11 -17.17 -5.49
CA ALA A 261 7.81 -16.58 -5.19
C ALA A 261 7.58 -15.28 -5.96
N SER A 262 6.54 -15.30 -6.78
CA SER A 262 5.94 -14.15 -7.47
C SER A 262 4.77 -13.61 -6.65
N SER A 263 4.02 -12.63 -7.17
CA SER A 263 2.77 -12.17 -6.56
C SER A 263 1.65 -11.96 -7.57
N PHE A 264 0.39 -12.17 -7.16
CA PHE A 264 -0.81 -11.88 -7.95
C PHE A 264 -1.75 -10.81 -7.33
N LYS A 265 -1.57 -10.49 -6.04
CA LYS A 265 -2.17 -9.35 -5.33
C LYS A 265 -1.30 -8.94 -4.13
N GLY A 266 -1.62 -7.84 -3.46
CA GLY A 266 -1.06 -7.52 -2.14
C GLY A 266 0.40 -7.09 -2.14
N SER A 267 0.94 -6.67 -3.29
CA SER A 267 2.34 -6.23 -3.45
C SER A 267 2.47 -4.91 -4.23
N THR A 268 1.37 -4.15 -4.35
CA THR A 268 1.29 -2.92 -5.16
C THR A 268 1.54 -1.67 -4.31
N THR A 269 0.57 -1.30 -3.46
CA THR A 269 0.72 -0.33 -2.36
C THR A 269 -0.21 -0.71 -1.21
N VAL A 270 0.08 -0.25 0.01
CA VAL A 270 -0.62 -0.64 1.26
C VAL A 270 -2.15 -0.56 1.20
N HIS A 271 -2.71 0.39 0.44
CA HIS A 271 -4.14 0.70 0.38
C HIS A 271 -4.76 0.41 -1.00
N THR A 272 -4.14 -0.48 -1.78
CA THR A 272 -4.66 -0.85 -3.11
C THR A 272 -5.95 -1.65 -2.95
N CYS A 273 -7.06 -1.13 -3.48
CA CYS A 273 -8.34 -1.86 -3.54
C CYS A 273 -8.51 -2.68 -4.83
N VAL A 274 -7.98 -2.20 -5.95
CA VAL A 274 -8.17 -2.78 -7.29
C VAL A 274 -6.84 -3.29 -7.84
N THR A 275 -6.79 -4.59 -8.13
CA THR A 275 -5.57 -5.30 -8.56
C THR A 275 -5.15 -4.90 -9.99
N SER A 276 -3.85 -4.66 -10.20
CA SER A 276 -3.28 -4.39 -11.53
C SER A 276 -2.78 -5.68 -12.17
N THR A 277 -3.61 -6.32 -13.02
CA THR A 277 -3.26 -7.57 -13.73
C THR A 277 -1.91 -7.45 -14.45
N GLN A 278 -1.70 -6.39 -15.24
CA GLN A 278 -0.45 -6.18 -15.98
C GLN A 278 0.81 -6.24 -15.09
N ARG A 279 0.82 -5.55 -13.93
CA ARG A 279 1.96 -5.54 -13.00
C ARG A 279 2.35 -6.94 -12.54
N HIS A 280 1.36 -7.77 -12.21
CA HIS A 280 1.60 -9.12 -11.72
C HIS A 280 2.01 -10.06 -12.86
N VAL A 281 1.44 -9.93 -14.06
CA VAL A 281 1.91 -10.63 -15.27
C VAL A 281 3.36 -10.27 -15.59
N GLU A 282 3.75 -9.00 -15.52
CA GLU A 282 5.13 -8.54 -15.72
C GLU A 282 6.11 -9.18 -14.72
N ASN A 283 5.75 -9.24 -13.43
CA ASN A 283 6.55 -9.93 -12.40
C ASN A 283 6.77 -11.42 -12.75
N HIS A 284 5.73 -12.13 -13.20
CA HIS A 284 5.85 -13.52 -13.66
C HIS A 284 6.71 -13.66 -14.92
N LEU A 285 6.64 -12.71 -15.85
CA LEU A 285 7.50 -12.66 -17.04
C LEU A 285 8.98 -12.41 -16.71
N GLN A 286 9.31 -11.78 -15.57
CA GLN A 286 10.70 -11.71 -15.11
C GLN A 286 11.16 -13.03 -14.46
N TRP A 287 10.32 -13.69 -13.66
CA TRP A 287 10.63 -14.99 -13.06
C TRP A 287 10.89 -16.08 -14.11
N LEU A 288 10.15 -16.09 -15.22
CA LEU A 288 10.40 -16.93 -16.39
C LEU A 288 11.76 -16.64 -17.08
N LYS A 289 12.28 -15.41 -16.98
CA LYS A 289 13.64 -15.07 -17.46
C LYS A 289 14.71 -15.55 -16.49
N VAL A 290 14.51 -15.37 -15.17
CA VAL A 290 15.40 -15.91 -14.14
C VAL A 290 15.62 -17.39 -14.34
N GLU A 291 14.53 -18.17 -14.45
CA GLU A 291 14.54 -19.60 -14.79
C GLU A 291 15.41 -19.89 -16.02
N SER A 292 15.20 -19.17 -17.13
CA SER A 292 15.93 -19.38 -18.39
C SER A 292 17.44 -19.08 -18.32
N CYS A 293 17.91 -18.50 -17.22
CA CYS A 293 19.31 -18.12 -16.99
C CYS A 293 19.99 -18.91 -15.84
N LEU A 294 19.29 -19.83 -15.16
CA LEU A 294 19.88 -20.66 -14.09
C LEU A 294 20.82 -21.74 -14.65
N SER A 295 21.84 -22.13 -13.89
CA SER A 295 22.63 -23.33 -14.23
C SER A 295 21.87 -24.62 -13.90
N ALA A 296 22.18 -25.68 -14.64
CA ALA A 296 21.65 -27.03 -14.41
C ALA A 296 22.07 -27.69 -13.07
N GLY A 297 22.75 -26.96 -12.18
CA GLY A 297 22.97 -27.37 -10.79
C GLY A 297 21.78 -27.07 -9.87
N ILE A 298 20.97 -26.07 -10.21
CA ILE A 298 19.80 -25.65 -9.42
C ILE A 298 18.58 -26.50 -9.81
N GLN A 299 17.94 -27.09 -8.81
CA GLN A 299 16.72 -27.87 -8.94
C GLN A 299 15.54 -27.06 -8.40
N LEU A 300 14.92 -26.29 -9.29
CA LEU A 300 13.76 -25.48 -8.97
C LEU A 300 12.56 -26.39 -8.64
N GLN A 301 12.13 -26.37 -7.38
CA GLN A 301 11.07 -27.26 -6.87
C GLN A 301 9.67 -26.76 -7.27
N GLY A 302 9.49 -25.44 -7.35
CA GLY A 302 8.23 -24.80 -7.69
C GLY A 302 8.24 -23.27 -7.53
N ILE A 303 7.12 -22.66 -7.89
CA ILE A 303 6.79 -21.25 -7.71
C ILE A 303 5.54 -21.08 -6.84
N ALA A 304 5.63 -20.21 -5.83
CA ALA A 304 4.49 -19.73 -5.07
C ALA A 304 3.99 -18.39 -5.66
N LEU A 305 2.74 -18.35 -6.08
CA LEU A 305 2.05 -17.13 -6.49
C LEU A 305 1.48 -16.49 -5.23
N THR A 306 2.18 -15.51 -4.67
CA THR A 306 1.78 -14.89 -3.39
C THR A 306 0.59 -13.95 -3.54
N GLY A 307 -0.30 -13.98 -2.55
CA GLY A 307 -1.57 -13.24 -2.54
C GLY A 307 -1.87 -12.62 -1.19
N TRP A 308 -0.94 -11.83 -0.67
CA TRP A 308 -0.99 -11.20 0.65
C TRP A 308 -2.27 -10.37 0.86
N GLN A 309 -2.74 -10.32 2.10
CA GLN A 309 -4.00 -9.68 2.51
C GLN A 309 -3.80 -8.44 3.39
N ARG A 310 -2.61 -8.24 3.94
CA ARG A 310 -2.18 -7.04 4.66
C ARG A 310 -0.78 -6.64 4.20
N LEU A 311 -0.61 -5.43 3.69
CA LEU A 311 0.69 -4.92 3.19
C LEU A 311 1.05 -3.61 3.90
N GLY A 312 2.21 -3.59 4.56
CA GLY A 312 2.92 -2.38 4.96
C GLY A 312 4.00 -2.00 3.93
N ASP A 313 4.27 -0.71 3.80
CA ASP A 313 5.41 -0.13 3.08
C ASP A 313 6.18 0.69 4.10
N PHE A 314 6.96 0.00 4.93
CA PHE A 314 7.67 0.61 6.04
C PHE A 314 9.01 1.14 5.56
N ASN A 315 8.96 2.40 5.11
CA ASN A 315 10.07 3.08 4.50
C ASN A 315 11.17 3.44 5.52
N PHE A 316 12.00 2.44 5.86
CA PHE A 316 13.07 2.46 6.87
C PHE A 316 14.29 3.33 6.51
N ASN A 317 14.17 4.21 5.50
CA ASN A 317 15.18 5.19 5.09
C ASN A 317 15.63 6.15 6.22
N TYR A 318 14.92 6.22 7.36
CA TYR A 318 15.33 7.03 8.51
C TYR A 318 16.35 6.34 9.44
N LEU A 319 16.57 5.03 9.31
CA LEU A 319 17.51 4.25 10.14
C LEU A 319 18.45 3.35 9.32
N PHE A 320 17.97 2.67 8.28
CA PHE A 320 18.76 1.64 7.55
C PHE A 320 18.96 1.90 6.05
N GLY A 321 18.24 2.84 5.44
CA GLY A 321 18.54 3.33 4.07
C GLY A 321 17.96 2.51 2.91
N GLU A 322 17.22 1.45 3.20
CA GLU A 322 16.48 0.62 2.23
C GLU A 322 14.96 0.72 2.46
N ARG A 323 14.17 0.14 1.55
CA ARG A 323 12.70 0.14 1.57
C ARG A 323 12.21 -1.30 1.67
N PHE A 324 11.43 -1.61 2.71
CA PHE A 324 10.92 -2.94 3.00
C PHE A 324 9.39 -2.95 3.00
N ASN A 325 8.80 -4.08 2.59
CA ASN A 325 7.36 -4.25 2.38
C ASN A 325 6.78 -5.13 3.50
N LEU A 326 6.69 -4.58 4.70
CA LEU A 326 6.37 -5.33 5.93
C LEU A 326 4.95 -5.90 5.97
N TYR A 327 4.83 -7.23 5.94
CA TYR A 327 3.55 -7.96 6.03
C TYR A 327 3.02 -8.04 7.48
N ASP A 328 2.61 -6.89 8.02
CA ASP A 328 2.18 -6.70 9.43
C ASP A 328 0.65 -6.88 9.61
N HIS A 329 0.25 -7.65 10.62
CA HIS A 329 -1.14 -7.77 11.12
C HIS A 329 -1.87 -6.43 11.36
N LEU A 330 -1.12 -5.39 11.72
CA LEU A 330 -1.64 -4.06 12.06
C LEU A 330 -1.71 -3.12 10.85
N SER A 331 -1.23 -3.54 9.68
CA SER A 331 -1.40 -2.82 8.41
C SER A 331 -2.81 -3.05 7.83
N VAL A 332 -3.26 -2.15 6.96
CA VAL A 332 -4.63 -2.19 6.40
C VAL A 332 -4.81 -3.36 5.42
N LEU A 333 -6.07 -3.76 5.21
CA LEU A 333 -6.44 -4.75 4.21
C LEU A 333 -6.17 -4.22 2.80
N CYS A 334 -5.40 -4.95 1.99
CA CYS A 334 -5.20 -4.66 0.57
C CYS A 334 -6.23 -5.42 -0.31
N GLU A 335 -5.92 -5.71 -1.58
CA GLU A 335 -6.91 -6.22 -2.54
C GLU A 335 -7.59 -7.51 -2.04
N LEU A 336 -8.93 -7.54 -1.99
CA LEU A 336 -9.69 -8.72 -1.60
C LEU A 336 -9.65 -9.79 -2.71
N MET A 337 -9.71 -11.06 -2.32
CA MET A 337 -9.58 -12.22 -3.22
C MET A 337 -10.43 -12.11 -4.52
N PRO A 338 -11.75 -11.85 -4.51
CA PRO A 338 -12.53 -11.78 -5.75
C PRO A 338 -12.05 -10.71 -6.74
N VAL A 339 -11.54 -9.57 -6.25
CA VAL A 339 -10.99 -8.50 -7.10
C VAL A 339 -9.72 -8.97 -7.80
N SER A 340 -8.94 -9.85 -7.16
CA SER A 340 -7.67 -10.35 -7.69
C SER A 340 -7.77 -11.57 -8.63
N LEU A 341 -8.93 -12.21 -8.77
CA LEU A 341 -9.05 -13.46 -9.54
C LEU A 341 -8.65 -13.33 -11.03
N PRO A 342 -8.95 -12.24 -11.76
CA PRO A 342 -8.44 -12.03 -13.12
C PRO A 342 -6.90 -11.91 -13.18
N SER A 343 -6.28 -11.30 -12.16
CA SER A 343 -4.82 -11.24 -12.00
C SER A 343 -4.24 -12.63 -11.75
N LEU A 344 -4.78 -13.39 -10.79
CA LEU A 344 -4.36 -14.77 -10.51
C LEU A 344 -4.44 -15.67 -11.75
N ALA A 345 -5.57 -15.65 -12.46
CA ALA A 345 -5.74 -16.43 -13.68
C ALA A 345 -4.73 -16.05 -14.75
N SER A 346 -4.52 -14.75 -14.99
CA SER A 346 -3.52 -14.26 -15.93
C SER A 346 -2.10 -14.69 -15.55
N CYS A 347 -1.76 -14.67 -14.26
CA CYS A 347 -0.47 -15.14 -13.75
C CYS A 347 -0.27 -16.66 -13.93
N VAL A 348 -1.26 -17.50 -13.59
CA VAL A 348 -1.16 -18.96 -13.77
C VAL A 348 -1.09 -19.32 -15.25
N GLN A 349 -1.91 -18.70 -16.11
CA GLN A 349 -1.87 -18.92 -17.56
C GLN A 349 -0.56 -18.42 -18.18
N THR A 350 0.03 -17.34 -17.67
CA THR A 350 1.37 -16.87 -18.05
C THR A 350 2.45 -17.91 -17.77
N LEU A 351 2.40 -18.61 -16.63
CA LEU A 351 3.35 -19.68 -16.30
C LEU A 351 3.17 -20.92 -17.18
N LEU A 352 1.92 -21.34 -17.41
CA LEU A 352 1.61 -22.52 -18.24
C LEU A 352 2.08 -22.35 -19.70
N HIS A 353 1.80 -21.20 -20.31
CA HIS A 353 2.26 -20.88 -21.67
C HIS A 353 3.70 -20.30 -21.69
N GLY A 354 4.29 -20.05 -20.52
CA GLY A 354 5.57 -19.35 -20.31
C GLY A 354 5.68 -17.98 -20.99
N SER A 355 4.54 -17.34 -21.25
CA SER A 355 4.36 -15.96 -21.72
C SER A 355 2.85 -15.65 -21.76
N PHE A 356 2.46 -14.38 -21.70
CA PHE A 356 1.04 -13.98 -21.72
C PHE A 356 0.54 -13.75 -23.15
N THR A 357 0.40 -14.86 -23.90
CA THR A 357 -0.07 -14.88 -25.30
C THR A 357 -1.57 -14.63 -25.44
N GLU A 358 -2.03 -14.42 -26.67
CA GLU A 358 -3.47 -14.44 -27.02
C GLU A 358 -4.15 -15.76 -26.58
N GLU A 359 -3.47 -16.90 -26.69
CA GLU A 359 -3.96 -18.19 -26.19
C GLU A 359 -4.13 -18.19 -24.66
N ALA A 360 -3.15 -17.66 -23.92
CA ALA A 360 -3.24 -17.51 -22.46
C ALA A 360 -4.40 -16.56 -22.06
N GLN A 361 -4.57 -15.45 -22.77
CA GLN A 361 -5.68 -14.50 -22.55
C GLN A 361 -7.04 -15.14 -22.84
N LEU A 362 -7.17 -15.88 -23.95
CA LEU A 362 -8.39 -16.62 -24.30
C LEU A 362 -8.73 -17.67 -23.22
N LYS A 363 -7.74 -18.33 -22.62
CA LYS A 363 -7.95 -19.27 -21.50
C LYS A 363 -8.44 -18.58 -20.23
N VAL A 364 -7.99 -17.35 -19.95
CA VAL A 364 -8.52 -16.55 -18.84
C VAL A 364 -9.98 -16.13 -19.12
N VAL A 365 -10.29 -15.64 -20.33
CA VAL A 365 -11.66 -15.24 -20.71
C VAL A 365 -12.63 -16.44 -20.73
N GLU A 366 -12.19 -17.61 -21.18
CA GLU A 366 -12.97 -18.85 -21.15
C GLU A 366 -13.41 -19.22 -19.72
N LYS A 367 -12.55 -19.03 -18.73
CA LYS A 367 -12.82 -19.35 -17.31
C LYS A 367 -13.54 -18.22 -16.55
N LEU A 368 -13.11 -16.97 -16.69
CA LEU A 368 -13.54 -15.84 -15.86
C LEU A 368 -14.37 -14.77 -16.59
N GLY A 369 -14.43 -14.79 -17.92
CA GLY A 369 -15.12 -13.79 -18.74
C GLY A 369 -14.36 -12.47 -18.98
N THR A 370 -13.24 -12.24 -18.29
CA THR A 370 -12.38 -11.05 -18.43
C THR A 370 -10.92 -11.36 -18.09
N VAL A 371 -9.98 -10.56 -18.60
CA VAL A 371 -8.55 -10.56 -18.20
C VAL A 371 -8.23 -9.52 -17.12
N GLU A 372 -8.89 -8.36 -17.15
CA GLU A 372 -8.73 -7.31 -16.15
C GLU A 372 -10.03 -7.03 -15.38
N VAL A 373 -9.87 -6.52 -14.16
CA VAL A 373 -11.00 -6.08 -13.31
C VAL A 373 -11.59 -4.75 -13.75
N GLY A 374 -10.77 -3.90 -14.40
CA GLY A 374 -11.20 -2.58 -14.90
C GLY A 374 -12.15 -2.66 -16.10
N ASP A 375 -11.90 -3.61 -17.02
CA ASP A 375 -12.69 -3.82 -18.24
C ASP A 375 -14.17 -4.09 -17.95
N ILE A 376 -14.46 -4.73 -16.81
CA ILE A 376 -15.81 -5.13 -16.42
C ILE A 376 -16.73 -3.91 -16.26
N VAL A 377 -16.19 -2.80 -15.73
CA VAL A 377 -16.95 -1.55 -15.48
C VAL A 377 -17.19 -0.73 -16.75
N GLN A 378 -16.38 -0.92 -17.81
CA GLN A 378 -16.60 -0.24 -19.10
C GLN A 378 -17.66 -0.92 -19.98
N GLY A 379 -18.27 -2.03 -19.52
CA GLY A 379 -19.17 -2.84 -20.34
C GLY A 379 -18.47 -3.63 -21.45
N LEU A 380 -17.14 -3.58 -21.52
CA LEU A 380 -16.28 -4.27 -22.48
C LEU A 380 -16.11 -5.76 -22.15
N ARG A 381 -17.21 -6.44 -21.82
CA ARG A 381 -17.23 -7.90 -21.73
C ARG A 381 -16.95 -8.46 -23.12
N LEU A 382 -15.73 -8.97 -23.32
CA LEU A 382 -15.15 -9.36 -24.61
C LEU A 382 -15.89 -10.47 -25.36
N SER A 383 -16.96 -11.04 -24.80
CA SER A 383 -18.03 -11.60 -25.62
C SER A 383 -19.43 -11.41 -25.01
N SER A 384 -20.41 -11.19 -25.87
CA SER A 384 -21.85 -11.32 -25.56
C SER A 384 -22.34 -12.77 -25.60
N ARG A 385 -21.43 -13.76 -25.50
CA ARG A 385 -21.67 -15.19 -25.76
C ARG A 385 -21.15 -16.15 -24.69
N THR A 386 -20.37 -15.67 -23.73
CA THR A 386 -19.81 -16.47 -22.63
C THR A 386 -20.59 -16.19 -21.34
N SER A 387 -21.21 -17.22 -20.78
CA SER A 387 -21.87 -17.18 -19.47
C SER A 387 -20.92 -17.48 -18.31
N SER A 388 -19.60 -17.33 -18.53
CA SER A 388 -18.57 -17.48 -17.50
C SER A 388 -18.74 -16.41 -16.43
N SER A 389 -18.75 -16.88 -15.19
CA SER A 389 -18.96 -16.09 -13.97
C SER A 389 -18.26 -16.83 -12.84
N PHE A 390 -17.48 -16.11 -12.03
CA PHE A 390 -16.74 -16.68 -10.91
C PHE A 390 -17.34 -16.26 -9.57
N ALA A 391 -17.09 -17.06 -8.54
CA ALA A 391 -17.59 -16.79 -7.20
C ALA A 391 -17.04 -15.46 -6.67
N GLY A 392 -17.95 -14.52 -6.38
CA GLY A 392 -17.63 -13.15 -5.99
C GLY A 392 -17.40 -12.14 -7.12
N VAL A 393 -17.69 -12.47 -8.39
CA VAL A 393 -17.54 -11.50 -9.51
C VAL A 393 -18.30 -10.19 -9.29
N LYS A 394 -19.53 -10.25 -8.74
CA LYS A 394 -20.30 -9.06 -8.38
C LYS A 394 -19.56 -8.17 -7.38
N LEU A 395 -18.96 -8.76 -6.35
CA LEU A 395 -18.20 -7.99 -5.36
C LEU A 395 -17.00 -7.30 -6.02
N ALA A 396 -16.35 -7.96 -6.98
CA ALA A 396 -15.30 -7.32 -7.77
C ALA A 396 -15.86 -6.14 -8.61
N GLU A 397 -16.98 -6.32 -9.31
CA GLU A 397 -17.67 -5.27 -10.07
C GLU A 397 -18.01 -4.05 -9.18
N SER A 398 -18.71 -4.29 -8.06
CA SER A 398 -19.13 -3.26 -7.13
C SER A 398 -17.96 -2.57 -6.40
N ILE A 399 -16.84 -3.27 -6.13
CA ILE A 399 -15.62 -2.66 -5.56
C ILE A 399 -14.93 -1.76 -6.59
N VAL A 400 -14.79 -2.18 -7.86
CA VAL A 400 -14.18 -1.32 -8.89
C VAL A 400 -15.04 -0.08 -9.15
N MET A 401 -16.37 -0.23 -9.16
CA MET A 401 -17.29 0.90 -9.26
C MET A 401 -17.21 1.84 -8.04
N LEU A 402 -17.18 1.29 -6.82
CA LEU A 402 -17.01 2.09 -5.60
C LEU A 402 -15.66 2.82 -5.60
N ASN A 403 -14.57 2.14 -5.94
CA ASN A 403 -13.24 2.74 -6.04
C ASN A 403 -13.23 3.89 -7.05
N SER A 404 -13.87 3.74 -8.22
CA SER A 404 -14.02 4.82 -9.21
C SER A 404 -14.71 6.07 -8.63
N LEU A 405 -15.74 5.89 -7.78
CA LEU A 405 -16.42 6.98 -7.09
C LEU A 405 -15.56 7.60 -5.95
N LEU A 406 -14.78 6.81 -5.22
CA LEU A 406 -13.89 7.29 -4.15
C LEU A 406 -12.65 8.02 -4.70
N GLU A 407 -12.19 7.63 -5.89
CA GLU A 407 -11.10 8.28 -6.62
C GLU A 407 -11.55 9.54 -7.40
N SER A 408 -12.86 9.83 -7.46
CA SER A 408 -13.41 10.92 -8.29
C SER A 408 -12.88 12.31 -7.89
N SER A 409 -12.78 13.20 -8.89
CA SER A 409 -12.26 14.55 -8.70
C SER A 409 -13.21 15.41 -7.84
N GLU A 410 -14.51 15.15 -7.97
CA GLU A 410 -15.60 15.86 -7.33
C GLU A 410 -15.61 15.55 -5.83
N LEU A 411 -15.44 14.27 -5.47
CA LEU A 411 -15.32 13.81 -4.09
C LEU A 411 -14.03 14.31 -3.46
N ARG A 412 -12.87 14.00 -4.05
CA ARG A 412 -11.55 14.28 -3.47
C ARG A 412 -11.22 15.76 -3.37
N TYR A 413 -11.70 16.59 -4.31
CA TYR A 413 -11.38 18.01 -4.34
C TYR A 413 -12.51 18.94 -3.87
N LEU A 414 -13.65 18.44 -3.35
CA LEU A 414 -14.71 19.32 -2.82
C LEU A 414 -14.18 20.29 -1.76
N GLN A 415 -13.36 19.79 -0.81
CA GLN A 415 -12.72 20.62 0.22
C GLN A 415 -11.76 21.68 -0.35
N ASN A 416 -11.27 21.47 -1.57
CA ASN A 416 -10.35 22.36 -2.27
C ASN A 416 -11.04 23.34 -3.23
N THR A 417 -12.36 23.26 -3.40
CA THR A 417 -13.16 24.18 -4.23
C THR A 417 -13.04 25.64 -3.77
N MET A 418 -13.26 26.56 -4.71
CA MET A 418 -13.31 28.01 -4.40
C MET A 418 -14.39 28.37 -3.38
N PHE A 419 -15.52 27.65 -3.36
CA PHE A 419 -16.61 27.88 -2.41
C PHE A 419 -16.20 27.49 -0.99
N VAL A 420 -15.67 26.27 -0.79
CA VAL A 420 -15.17 25.84 0.51
C VAL A 420 -14.01 26.73 0.97
N ARG A 421 -12.97 26.89 0.15
CA ARG A 421 -11.77 27.65 0.54
C ARG A 421 -12.02 29.16 0.75
N GLY A 422 -13.07 29.73 0.17
CA GLY A 422 -13.46 31.13 0.36
C GLY A 422 -14.40 31.36 1.55
N TRP A 423 -15.43 30.52 1.70
CA TRP A 423 -16.56 30.77 2.61
C TRP A 423 -16.73 29.74 3.74
N PHE A 424 -16.11 28.55 3.63
CA PHE A 424 -16.16 27.51 4.66
C PHE A 424 -14.74 27.19 5.15
N THR A 425 -14.24 28.02 6.08
CA THR A 425 -12.86 27.94 6.58
C THR A 425 -12.83 27.89 8.11
N PRO A 426 -11.71 27.46 8.75
CA PRO A 426 -11.59 27.45 10.21
C PRO A 426 -11.83 28.80 10.88
N TYR A 427 -11.68 29.92 10.16
CA TYR A 427 -12.08 31.24 10.64
C TYR A 427 -13.60 31.37 10.78
N HIS A 428 -14.37 30.97 9.77
CA HIS A 428 -15.83 30.98 9.77
C HIS A 428 -16.38 30.05 10.86
N MET A 429 -15.83 28.85 10.99
CA MET A 429 -16.21 27.89 12.04
C MET A 429 -15.91 28.44 13.45
N LYS A 430 -14.72 28.99 13.67
CA LYS A 430 -14.36 29.62 14.96
C LYS A 430 -15.19 30.86 15.28
N LYS A 431 -15.69 31.57 14.26
CA LYS A 431 -16.57 32.74 14.41
C LYS A 431 -18.04 32.39 14.53
N LYS A 432 -18.45 31.15 14.20
CA LYS A 432 -19.86 30.72 14.18
C LYS A 432 -20.69 31.66 13.29
N THR A 433 -20.16 31.98 12.11
CA THR A 433 -20.78 32.89 11.14
C THR A 433 -20.34 32.53 9.73
N ILE A 434 -21.30 32.33 8.82
CA ILE A 434 -21.07 31.99 7.41
C ILE A 434 -22.10 32.71 6.52
N ASN A 435 -21.87 32.79 5.21
CA ASN A 435 -22.92 33.18 4.26
C ASN A 435 -23.90 31.99 4.09
N PRO A 436 -25.20 32.12 4.47
CA PRO A 436 -26.12 30.98 4.47
C PRO A 436 -26.37 30.39 3.08
N LEU A 437 -26.44 31.23 2.03
CA LEU A 437 -26.68 30.77 0.66
C LEU A 437 -25.53 29.88 0.16
N ILE A 438 -24.29 30.31 0.41
CA ILE A 438 -23.10 29.53 0.04
C ILE A 438 -22.97 28.27 0.92
N ALA A 439 -23.34 28.36 2.20
CA ALA A 439 -23.38 27.21 3.09
C ALA A 439 -24.40 26.15 2.62
N HIS A 440 -25.61 26.54 2.25
CA HIS A 440 -26.60 25.61 1.66
C HIS A 440 -26.11 25.00 0.35
N GLN A 441 -25.44 25.77 -0.53
CA GLN A 441 -24.87 25.24 -1.76
C GLN A 441 -23.77 24.19 -1.49
N ILE A 442 -22.83 24.48 -0.57
CA ILE A 442 -21.78 23.53 -0.17
C ILE A 442 -22.38 22.29 0.47
N LYS A 443 -23.36 22.43 1.38
CA LYS A 443 -24.07 21.30 2.00
C LYS A 443 -24.78 20.43 0.96
N ALA A 444 -25.47 21.03 0.00
CA ALA A 444 -26.19 20.30 -1.05
C ALA A 444 -25.22 19.50 -1.95
N GLN A 445 -24.08 20.09 -2.33
CA GLN A 445 -23.05 19.39 -3.10
C GLN A 445 -22.39 18.25 -2.30
N ALA A 446 -22.05 18.50 -1.03
CA ALA A 446 -21.49 17.48 -0.14
C ALA A 446 -22.48 16.32 0.09
N LYS A 447 -23.76 16.63 0.34
CA LYS A 447 -24.80 15.61 0.55
C LYS A 447 -25.05 14.79 -0.72
N LEU A 448 -25.15 15.42 -1.90
CA LEU A 448 -25.32 14.68 -3.15
C LEU A 448 -24.19 13.65 -3.39
N LEU A 449 -22.94 14.01 -3.11
CA LEU A 449 -21.80 13.11 -3.22
C LEU A 449 -21.84 11.99 -2.19
N VAL A 450 -22.16 12.31 -0.92
CA VAL A 450 -22.30 11.32 0.16
C VAL A 450 -23.43 10.33 -0.16
N ASP A 451 -24.63 10.81 -0.50
CA ASP A 451 -25.80 9.98 -0.82
C ASP A 451 -25.52 9.06 -2.02
N THR A 452 -24.78 9.54 -3.03
CA THR A 452 -24.40 8.77 -4.22
C THR A 452 -23.45 7.61 -3.86
N VAL A 453 -22.45 7.87 -3.02
CA VAL A 453 -21.50 6.83 -2.59
C VAL A 453 -22.13 5.88 -1.58
N GLU A 454 -22.98 6.36 -0.67
CA GLU A 454 -23.64 5.53 0.33
C GLU A 454 -24.52 4.43 -0.30
N VAL A 455 -25.14 4.68 -1.45
CA VAL A 455 -25.84 3.64 -2.25
C VAL A 455 -24.87 2.53 -2.68
N GLN A 456 -23.74 2.89 -3.30
CA GLN A 456 -22.74 1.91 -3.76
C GLN A 456 -22.09 1.15 -2.59
N VAL A 457 -21.92 1.81 -1.45
CA VAL A 457 -21.43 1.20 -0.20
C VAL A 457 -22.40 0.15 0.34
N GLN A 458 -23.72 0.32 0.24
CA GLN A 458 -24.65 -0.74 0.64
C GLN A 458 -24.57 -1.97 -0.27
N GLU A 459 -24.36 -1.79 -1.58
CA GLU A 459 -24.18 -2.92 -2.51
C GLU A 459 -22.89 -3.70 -2.18
N VAL A 460 -21.77 -3.02 -2.01
CA VAL A 460 -20.50 -3.66 -1.60
C VAL A 460 -20.65 -4.35 -0.25
N LYS A 461 -21.29 -3.73 0.76
CA LYS A 461 -21.57 -4.38 2.05
C LYS A 461 -22.39 -5.66 1.89
N ALA A 462 -23.45 -5.64 1.09
CA ALA A 462 -24.33 -6.79 0.89
C ALA A 462 -23.58 -7.98 0.25
N GLU A 463 -22.81 -7.75 -0.81
CA GLU A 463 -22.04 -8.80 -1.47
C GLU A 463 -20.81 -9.23 -0.64
N MET A 464 -20.18 -8.34 0.14
CA MET A 464 -19.13 -8.72 1.11
C MET A 464 -19.66 -9.66 2.20
N CYS A 465 -20.84 -9.40 2.76
CA CYS A 465 -21.45 -10.25 3.80
C CYS A 465 -21.81 -11.66 3.31
N LEU A 466 -21.83 -11.93 1.99
CA LEU A 466 -21.95 -13.29 1.47
C LEU A 466 -20.64 -14.08 1.63
N LEU A 467 -19.50 -13.43 1.40
CA LEU A 467 -18.19 -14.06 1.22
C LEU A 467 -17.29 -13.98 2.47
N TYR A 468 -17.49 -12.96 3.30
CA TYR A 468 -16.65 -12.61 4.45
C TYR A 468 -17.48 -12.45 5.74
N SER A 469 -16.82 -12.37 6.89
CA SER A 469 -17.42 -12.04 8.18
C SER A 469 -17.81 -10.57 8.28
N ASP A 470 -18.79 -10.24 9.13
CA ASP A 470 -19.23 -8.86 9.35
C ASP A 470 -18.12 -7.97 9.94
N SER A 471 -17.18 -8.56 10.69
CA SER A 471 -15.96 -7.89 11.17
C SER A 471 -15.01 -7.51 10.03
N THR A 472 -14.80 -8.41 9.06
CA THR A 472 -14.00 -8.13 7.85
C THR A 472 -14.69 -7.06 7.00
N VAL A 473 -16.02 -7.11 6.86
CA VAL A 473 -16.79 -6.09 6.14
C VAL A 473 -16.63 -4.74 6.83
N GLN A 474 -16.78 -4.66 8.15
CA GLN A 474 -16.66 -3.40 8.88
C GLN A 474 -15.22 -2.85 8.85
N GLU A 475 -14.19 -3.69 9.03
CA GLU A 475 -12.79 -3.27 8.93
C GLU A 475 -12.47 -2.67 7.56
N TRP A 476 -12.83 -3.36 6.47
CA TRP A 476 -12.57 -2.89 5.10
C TRP A 476 -13.28 -1.55 4.83
N MET A 477 -14.50 -1.39 5.32
CA MET A 477 -15.28 -0.16 5.17
C MET A 477 -14.67 1.01 5.96
N ASP A 478 -14.18 0.77 7.17
CA ASP A 478 -13.51 1.80 7.97
C ASP A 478 -12.11 2.18 7.45
N GLN A 479 -11.47 1.29 6.69
CA GLN A 479 -10.17 1.55 6.06
C GLN A 479 -10.29 2.26 4.70
N HIS A 480 -11.26 1.89 3.87
CA HIS A 480 -11.34 2.36 2.47
C HIS A 480 -12.45 3.37 2.19
N VAL A 481 -13.58 3.29 2.91
CA VAL A 481 -14.75 4.15 2.67
C VAL A 481 -14.81 5.32 3.65
N THR A 482 -14.71 5.04 4.95
CA THR A 482 -14.83 6.06 6.01
C THR A 482 -13.85 7.23 5.84
N PRO A 483 -12.57 7.05 5.46
CA PRO A 483 -11.62 8.17 5.29
C PRO A 483 -11.96 9.12 4.13
N ALA A 484 -12.71 8.66 3.13
CA ALA A 484 -13.18 9.45 1.99
C ALA A 484 -14.51 10.18 2.28
N LEU A 485 -15.43 9.57 3.05
CA LEU A 485 -16.74 10.16 3.37
C LEU A 485 -16.73 11.07 4.61
N GLU A 486 -15.97 10.76 5.66
CA GLU A 486 -15.89 11.61 6.87
C GLU A 486 -15.51 13.08 6.57
N PRO A 487 -14.58 13.40 5.65
CA PRO A 487 -14.31 14.78 5.23
C PRO A 487 -15.53 15.52 4.65
N LEU A 488 -16.47 14.82 4.01
CA LEU A 488 -17.71 15.38 3.48
C LEU A 488 -18.80 15.47 4.55
N GLN A 489 -19.03 14.37 5.28
CA GLN A 489 -20.01 14.32 6.36
C GLN A 489 -19.68 15.35 7.47
N ARG A 490 -18.40 15.60 7.75
CA ARG A 490 -17.97 16.69 8.66
C ARG A 490 -18.41 18.07 8.16
N ILE A 491 -18.27 18.37 6.87
CA ILE A 491 -18.73 19.65 6.29
C ILE A 491 -20.23 19.81 6.48
N ILE A 492 -21.01 18.75 6.23
CA ILE A 492 -22.47 18.75 6.42
C ILE A 492 -22.82 19.06 7.88
N ARG A 493 -22.21 18.36 8.85
CA ARG A 493 -22.44 18.53 10.29
C ARG A 493 -22.00 19.91 10.81
N GLU A 494 -20.84 20.42 10.36
CA GLU A 494 -20.33 21.73 10.74
C GLU A 494 -21.17 22.88 10.16
N ILE A 495 -21.64 22.78 8.91
CA ILE A 495 -22.58 23.75 8.33
C ILE A 495 -23.88 23.81 9.12
N ASP A 496 -24.46 22.66 9.45
CA ASP A 496 -25.71 22.58 10.21
C ASP A 496 -25.57 23.16 11.62
N GLY A 497 -24.45 22.88 12.31
CA GLY A 497 -24.13 23.49 13.60
C GLY A 497 -24.03 25.02 13.54
N VAL A 498 -23.36 25.57 12.53
CA VAL A 498 -23.23 27.04 12.37
C VAL A 498 -24.57 27.68 11.97
N LEU A 499 -25.36 27.06 11.08
CA LEU A 499 -26.69 27.59 10.72
C LEU A 499 -27.67 27.56 11.91
N PHE A 500 -27.59 26.53 12.75
CA PHE A 500 -28.34 26.44 14.02
C PHE A 500 -27.97 27.56 14.98
N GLU A 501 -26.68 27.79 15.23
CA GLU A 501 -26.23 28.87 16.12
C GLU A 501 -26.49 30.28 15.59
N MET A 502 -26.59 30.44 14.26
CA MET A 502 -27.04 31.69 13.63
C MET A 502 -28.58 31.90 13.71
N GLY A 503 -29.34 30.91 14.19
CA GLY A 503 -30.81 30.95 14.20
C GLY A 503 -31.45 30.81 12.81
N LEU A 504 -30.71 30.23 11.85
CA LEU A 504 -31.08 30.09 10.44
C LEU A 504 -31.31 28.63 10.01
N TYR A 505 -31.40 27.70 10.97
CA TYR A 505 -31.74 26.31 10.69
C TYR A 505 -33.23 26.19 10.32
N MET A 506 -33.51 26.22 9.02
CA MET A 506 -34.85 25.91 8.54
C MET A 506 -35.12 24.42 8.71
N VAL A 507 -36.18 24.09 9.46
CA VAL A 507 -36.80 22.77 9.39
C VAL A 507 -37.42 22.65 7.99
N LEU A 508 -36.72 21.96 7.10
CA LEU A 508 -37.28 21.47 5.86
C LEU A 508 -38.06 20.19 6.21
N ASP A 509 -39.33 20.36 6.56
CA ASP A 509 -40.28 19.24 6.68
C ASP A 509 -40.39 18.52 5.33
N ASP A 510 -40.29 17.19 5.35
CA ASP A 510 -40.65 16.35 4.21
C ASP A 510 -42.17 16.45 3.96
N GLN A 511 -42.57 17.34 3.04
CA GLN A 511 -43.95 17.46 2.59
C GLN A 511 -44.32 16.30 1.65
N GLU A 512 -44.49 15.11 2.23
CA GLU A 512 -45.26 14.05 1.58
C GLU A 512 -46.67 14.52 1.21
N VAL A 513 -47.13 14.04 0.06
CA VAL A 513 -48.37 14.47 -0.60
C VAL A 513 -49.62 14.20 0.24
N LYS A 514 -50.18 15.25 0.88
CA LYS A 514 -51.56 15.24 1.41
C LYS A 514 -52.31 16.53 1.11
N HIS A 515 -52.98 16.59 -0.05
CA HIS A 515 -54.19 17.39 -0.18
C HIS A 515 -55.26 16.81 0.77
N GLY A 516 -55.75 17.61 1.72
CA GLY A 516 -56.65 17.15 2.77
C GLY A 516 -58.10 17.61 2.59
N THR A 517 -58.95 17.29 3.58
CA THR A 517 -60.16 18.06 3.96
C THR A 517 -60.73 17.51 5.27
N GLY A 518 -61.37 18.37 6.07
CA GLY A 518 -62.04 18.00 7.34
C GLY A 518 -61.07 17.93 8.55
N SER A 519 -60.95 18.87 9.50
CA SER A 519 -61.86 19.80 10.22
C SER A 519 -62.15 19.35 11.67
N VAL A 520 -62.53 20.32 12.52
CA VAL A 520 -63.21 20.15 13.83
C VAL A 520 -62.33 19.85 15.09
N LEU A 521 -62.13 20.89 15.92
CA LEU A 521 -61.99 20.89 17.42
C LEU A 521 -60.71 20.27 18.06
N ARG A 522 -60.27 20.62 19.29
CA ARG A 522 -60.28 21.89 20.08
C ARG A 522 -59.36 21.71 21.33
N GLU A 523 -58.94 22.82 21.96
CA GLU A 523 -58.61 22.96 23.41
C GLU A 523 -57.54 22.06 24.11
N ASN A 524 -56.41 22.69 24.45
CA ASN A 524 -55.82 22.85 25.79
C ASN A 524 -55.57 21.65 26.77
N MET A 525 -54.34 21.71 27.32
CA MET A 525 -53.93 21.53 28.73
C MET A 525 -53.56 20.16 29.35
N ALA A 526 -52.39 20.21 30.00
CA ALA A 526 -52.04 19.65 31.32
C ALA A 526 -51.54 18.20 31.45
N GLU A 527 -50.78 18.01 32.53
CA GLU A 527 -50.05 16.81 32.94
C GLU A 527 -50.93 15.84 33.75
N LEU A 528 -50.58 14.55 33.79
CA LEU A 528 -50.35 13.79 35.04
C LEU A 528 -49.92 12.32 34.80
N HIS A 529 -49.21 11.75 35.76
CA HIS A 529 -48.94 10.30 35.86
C HIS A 529 -50.14 9.53 36.42
N ILE A 530 -50.35 8.28 35.97
CA ILE A 530 -50.97 7.19 36.77
C ILE A 530 -50.24 5.87 36.46
N GLU A 531 -50.10 4.99 37.47
CA GLU A 531 -49.51 3.64 37.40
C GLU A 531 -50.45 2.60 36.75
N PRO A 532 -49.95 1.40 36.40
CA PRO A 532 -50.75 0.18 36.33
C PRO A 532 -50.43 -0.80 37.49
N THR A 533 -51.45 -1.14 38.30
CA THR A 533 -51.36 -2.17 39.36
C THR A 533 -51.68 -3.59 38.86
N LYS A 534 -51.36 -4.61 39.66
CA LYS A 534 -51.43 -6.05 39.31
C LYS A 534 -52.81 -6.68 39.51
N THR A 535 -53.19 -7.62 38.63
CA THR A 535 -53.88 -8.92 38.92
C THR A 535 -54.03 -9.74 37.61
N GLY A 536 -53.84 -11.06 37.52
CA GLY A 536 -53.22 -12.04 38.43
C GLY A 536 -53.68 -13.51 38.21
N ILE A 537 -52.79 -14.50 38.48
CA ILE A 537 -53.06 -15.96 38.73
C ILE A 537 -53.47 -16.75 37.45
N ILE A 538 -52.99 -17.97 37.10
CA ILE A 538 -52.88 -19.32 37.74
C ILE A 538 -51.53 -19.95 37.30
N GLU A 539 -50.57 -20.31 38.18
CA GLU A 539 -50.43 -21.50 39.06
C GLU A 539 -50.01 -22.84 38.40
N GLN A 540 -48.75 -23.26 38.64
CA GLN A 540 -48.23 -24.57 39.11
C GLN A 540 -46.67 -24.54 39.00
N ASN A 541 -45.90 -24.57 40.10
CA ASN A 541 -45.42 -25.73 40.88
C ASN A 541 -44.30 -26.53 40.14
N ASP A 542 -43.15 -26.91 40.73
CA ASP A 542 -42.80 -27.12 42.16
C ASP A 542 -41.39 -26.62 42.59
N HIS A 543 -41.20 -26.47 43.92
CA HIS A 543 -40.04 -26.70 44.82
C HIS A 543 -38.57 -26.88 44.29
N CYS A 544 -37.49 -26.52 45.02
CA CYS A 544 -37.32 -26.13 46.44
C CYS A 544 -36.03 -25.30 46.77
N GLU A 545 -35.99 -24.84 48.04
CA GLU A 545 -34.97 -24.15 48.90
C GLU A 545 -33.44 -24.36 48.65
N ILE A 546 -32.45 -23.60 49.20
CA ILE A 546 -32.20 -23.20 50.62
C ILE A 546 -31.39 -21.87 50.80
N ARG A 547 -31.85 -21.06 51.77
CA ARG A 547 -31.25 -20.01 52.67
C ARG A 547 -29.75 -19.56 52.55
N GLY A 548 -29.54 -18.24 52.70
CA GLY A 548 -28.26 -17.59 53.15
C GLY A 548 -28.23 -17.35 54.69
N PRO A 549 -27.69 -16.23 55.27
CA PRO A 549 -26.95 -15.09 54.70
C PRO A 549 -25.68 -14.64 55.51
N VAL A 550 -24.87 -13.69 55.00
CA VAL A 550 -23.80 -12.96 55.75
C VAL A 550 -23.77 -11.47 55.32
N SER A 551 -23.11 -10.58 56.07
CA SER A 551 -23.21 -9.10 55.99
C SER A 551 -21.84 -8.37 56.08
N VAL A 552 -21.87 -7.02 56.02
CA VAL A 552 -20.89 -6.02 56.55
C VAL A 552 -19.98 -5.23 55.57
N ARG A 553 -20.38 -3.96 55.37
CA ARG A 553 -19.61 -2.68 55.16
C ARG A 553 -18.84 -2.34 53.86
N LEU A 554 -18.99 -1.06 53.51
CA LEU A 554 -18.12 -0.21 52.67
C LEU A 554 -17.34 0.80 53.55
N PRO A 555 -16.24 1.38 53.04
CA PRO A 555 -15.70 2.66 53.51
C PRO A 555 -15.57 3.73 52.39
N SER A 556 -15.66 5.01 52.74
CA SER A 556 -15.29 6.16 51.89
C SER A 556 -13.85 6.65 52.21
N PRO A 557 -13.32 7.64 51.46
CA PRO A 557 -13.05 8.94 52.11
C PRO A 557 -13.34 10.18 51.23
N THR A 558 -12.99 11.37 51.74
CA THR A 558 -13.60 12.68 51.41
C THR A 558 -12.61 13.72 50.82
N LEU A 559 -13.13 14.73 50.11
CA LEU A 559 -12.43 15.90 49.55
C LEU A 559 -12.17 17.03 50.58
N VAL A 560 -11.12 17.85 50.39
CA VAL A 560 -10.87 19.13 51.11
C VAL A 560 -10.16 20.17 50.21
N ILE A 561 -10.59 21.43 50.22
CA ILE A 561 -9.98 22.64 49.58
C ILE A 561 -10.47 23.93 50.33
N PRO A 562 -10.19 25.18 49.88
CA PRO A 562 -9.00 26.06 50.00
C PRO A 562 -9.11 27.08 51.20
N PRO A 563 -8.27 28.14 51.31
CA PRO A 563 -8.49 29.46 50.62
C PRO A 563 -7.19 30.02 49.93
N VAL A 564 -7.14 30.92 48.92
CA VAL A 564 -7.91 32.15 48.51
C VAL A 564 -7.49 33.39 49.35
N ARG A 565 -7.11 34.60 48.85
CA ARG A 565 -7.21 35.40 47.58
C ARG A 565 -5.82 36.12 47.35
N SER A 566 -5.48 37.17 46.57
CA SER A 566 -5.99 38.11 45.51
C SER A 566 -4.76 38.97 45.04
N GLY A 567 -4.69 39.76 43.94
CA GLY A 567 -5.56 40.02 42.78
C GLY A 567 -5.42 41.48 42.22
N LEU A 568 -5.43 41.67 40.88
CA LEU A 568 -5.42 42.96 40.10
C LEU A 568 -4.07 43.75 40.05
N SER A 569 -3.68 44.52 39.01
CA SER A 569 -4.35 44.98 37.75
C SER A 569 -3.39 45.17 36.54
N SER A 570 -3.94 45.32 35.32
CA SER A 570 -3.30 45.69 34.03
C SER A 570 -2.85 47.18 33.96
N PRO A 571 -2.20 47.73 32.90
CA PRO A 571 -1.91 47.20 31.54
C PRO A 571 -0.42 47.28 31.08
N GLY A 572 -0.13 46.90 29.82
CA GLY A 572 1.24 46.72 29.30
C GLY A 572 1.72 47.74 28.24
N VAL A 573 3.04 47.72 28.00
CA VAL A 573 3.77 48.47 26.94
C VAL A 573 4.85 47.55 26.34
N SER A 574 5.36 47.90 25.15
CA SER A 574 6.31 47.11 24.36
C SER A 574 7.78 47.15 24.86
N CYS A 575 8.56 46.19 24.34
CA CYS A 575 10.01 46.23 24.05
C CYS A 575 11.06 45.77 25.09
N SER A 576 12.14 45.22 24.51
CA SER A 576 13.53 45.18 25.00
C SER A 576 13.92 44.27 26.18
N ARG A 577 14.28 43.04 25.81
CA ARG A 577 15.48 42.28 26.24
C ARG A 577 16.53 43.12 27.00
N ALA A 578 16.84 42.74 28.24
CA ALA A 578 17.97 43.26 29.01
C ALA A 578 19.12 42.23 29.08
N VAL A 579 20.30 42.62 28.57
CA VAL A 579 21.59 41.98 28.86
C VAL A 579 22.54 43.10 29.30
N PHE A 580 23.05 43.02 30.53
CA PHE A 580 23.96 44.01 31.11
C PHE A 580 24.94 43.32 32.09
N GLY A 581 26.26 43.56 32.08
CA GLY A 581 27.09 44.14 31.02
C GLY A 581 28.32 44.92 31.51
N PHE A 582 29.23 45.24 30.56
CA PHE A 582 30.27 46.30 30.61
C PHE A 582 31.54 46.06 31.49
N PRO A 583 32.69 46.78 31.28
CA PRO A 583 33.38 46.96 29.98
C PRO A 583 34.95 47.18 30.01
N MET A 584 35.50 47.48 28.81
CA MET A 584 36.66 48.37 28.48
C MET A 584 38.16 47.91 28.57
N LYS A 585 38.71 47.57 27.39
CA LYS A 585 39.90 48.13 26.69
C LYS A 585 41.32 48.22 27.31
N SER A 586 42.29 47.75 26.49
CA SER A 586 43.59 48.36 26.08
C SER A 586 44.89 47.58 26.39
N ASN A 587 45.86 47.70 25.46
CA ASN A 587 47.15 46.99 25.30
C ASN A 587 48.32 47.87 25.81
N PRO A 588 49.60 47.42 25.97
CA PRO A 588 50.32 46.47 25.09
C PRO A 588 51.42 45.57 25.74
N THR A 589 52.36 45.12 24.89
CA THR A 589 53.70 44.50 25.12
C THR A 589 53.81 42.98 25.38
N SER A 590 54.72 42.36 24.62
CA SER A 590 55.20 40.96 24.56
C SER A 590 56.66 40.90 25.08
N PRO A 591 57.44 39.78 25.09
CA PRO A 591 57.26 38.41 24.56
C PRO A 591 57.29 37.32 25.67
N SER A 592 57.47 36.00 25.50
CA SER A 592 58.07 35.18 24.42
C SER A 592 57.65 33.69 24.39
N SER A 593 58.15 32.97 23.36
CA SER A 593 58.44 31.52 23.30
C SER A 593 57.29 30.51 23.34
N ASP A 594 56.88 30.11 22.13
CA ASP A 594 56.44 28.79 21.65
C ASP A 594 56.10 27.68 22.67
N ALA A 595 54.84 27.24 22.66
CA ALA A 595 54.42 26.22 21.68
C ALA A 595 52.89 26.26 21.49
N SER A 596 52.40 26.33 20.25
CA SER A 596 50.95 26.39 19.97
C SER A 596 50.52 25.42 18.88
N GLU A 597 49.81 24.37 19.29
CA GLU A 597 49.02 23.53 18.38
C GLU A 597 47.97 24.38 17.65
N LYS A 598 47.94 24.32 16.32
CA LYS A 598 46.89 25.00 15.55
C LYS A 598 45.59 24.20 15.61
N SER A 599 44.74 24.53 16.58
CA SER A 599 43.33 24.08 16.60
C SER A 599 42.66 24.41 15.25
N GLY A 600 42.41 23.38 14.44
CA GLY A 600 41.86 23.53 13.09
C GLY A 600 40.47 24.18 13.07
N SER A 601 40.24 25.09 12.12
CA SER A 601 38.91 25.71 11.94
C SER A 601 37.86 24.65 11.60
N ARG A 602 36.77 24.62 12.37
CA ARG A 602 35.58 23.78 12.09
C ARG A 602 34.90 24.14 10.76
N TRP A 603 35.11 25.36 10.28
CA TRP A 603 34.56 25.90 9.03
C TRP A 603 35.59 25.85 7.90
N VAL A 604 35.12 25.40 6.74
CA VAL A 604 35.85 25.28 5.46
C VAL A 604 35.25 26.28 4.47
N ARG A 605 36.13 26.91 3.68
CA ARG A 605 35.78 27.75 2.52
C ARG A 605 36.06 26.95 1.25
N LEU A 606 35.12 26.94 0.32
CA LEU A 606 35.27 26.41 -1.04
C LEU A 606 35.06 27.56 -2.02
N ASN A 607 35.81 27.56 -3.12
CA ASN A 607 35.69 28.50 -4.22
C ASN A 607 35.38 27.70 -5.49
N VAL A 608 34.10 27.61 -5.83
CA VAL A 608 33.58 26.80 -6.95
C VAL A 608 33.33 27.75 -8.12
N GLY A 609 34.11 27.63 -9.21
CA GLY A 609 33.98 28.48 -10.40
C GLY A 609 33.98 29.99 -10.10
N GLY A 610 34.76 30.44 -9.10
CA GLY A 610 34.80 31.85 -8.65
C GLY A 610 33.76 32.24 -7.59
N THR A 611 32.84 31.35 -7.20
CA THR A 611 31.83 31.59 -6.17
C THR A 611 32.19 30.94 -4.84
N TYR A 612 32.15 31.73 -3.76
CA TYR A 612 32.53 31.28 -2.42
C TYR A 612 31.38 30.60 -1.67
N PHE A 613 31.58 29.34 -1.30
CA PHE A 613 30.70 28.58 -0.43
C PHE A 613 31.38 28.34 0.93
N VAL A 614 30.60 28.48 2.01
CA VAL A 614 31.09 28.27 3.38
C VAL A 614 30.30 27.16 4.06
N THR A 615 31.00 26.22 4.68
CA THR A 615 30.42 25.01 5.26
C THR A 615 31.34 24.43 6.35
N THR A 616 30.99 23.28 6.93
CA THR A 616 31.80 22.64 8.00
C THR A 616 32.50 21.39 7.50
N LYS A 617 33.64 21.00 8.11
CA LYS A 617 34.29 19.71 7.83
C LYS A 617 33.28 18.55 7.91
N GLN A 618 32.47 18.52 8.97
CA GLN A 618 31.41 17.51 9.18
C GLN A 618 30.41 17.39 8.01
N THR A 619 30.10 18.50 7.34
CA THR A 619 29.20 18.50 6.18
C THR A 619 29.84 17.85 4.96
N LEU A 620 31.11 18.18 4.69
CA LEU A 620 31.84 17.65 3.54
C LEU A 620 32.27 16.19 3.75
N CYS A 621 32.54 15.80 5.01
CA CYS A 621 32.83 14.43 5.39
C CYS A 621 31.59 13.50 5.47
N ARG A 622 30.41 13.92 5.01
CA ARG A 622 29.16 13.13 5.16
C ARG A 622 29.08 11.91 4.24
N ASP A 623 29.69 11.95 3.06
CA ASP A 623 29.82 10.80 2.16
C ASP A 623 31.30 10.40 2.04
N PRO A 624 31.75 9.30 2.68
CA PRO A 624 33.14 8.85 2.68
C PRO A 624 33.76 8.55 1.31
N LYS A 625 32.96 8.40 0.25
CA LYS A 625 33.45 8.13 -1.12
C LYS A 625 33.54 9.40 -1.97
N SER A 626 32.99 10.51 -1.50
CA SER A 626 32.93 11.76 -2.26
C SER A 626 34.29 12.46 -2.44
N PHE A 627 34.41 13.26 -3.51
CA PHE A 627 35.54 14.19 -3.70
C PHE A 627 35.63 15.21 -2.55
N LEU A 628 34.48 15.66 -2.05
CA LEU A 628 34.38 16.65 -0.97
C LEU A 628 34.87 16.12 0.39
N TYR A 629 34.71 14.81 0.66
CA TYR A 629 35.31 14.15 1.82
C TYR A 629 36.85 14.14 1.72
N ARG A 630 37.40 13.82 0.54
CA ARG A 630 38.85 13.79 0.30
C ARG A 630 39.50 15.17 0.49
N LEU A 631 38.86 16.24 -0.01
CA LEU A 631 39.29 17.63 0.23
C LEU A 631 39.34 18.04 1.72
N CYS A 632 38.68 17.31 2.63
CA CYS A 632 38.67 17.62 4.05
C CYS A 632 39.62 16.77 4.91
N GLN A 633 40.26 15.75 4.32
CA GLN A 633 41.32 14.99 4.99
C GLN A 633 42.62 15.80 4.99
N GLU A 634 43.39 15.68 6.07
CA GLU A 634 44.70 16.31 6.21
C GLU A 634 45.79 15.36 5.69
N ASP A 635 45.59 14.93 4.44
CA ASP A 635 46.44 14.00 3.71
C ASP A 635 47.55 14.76 2.96
N PRO A 636 48.85 14.52 3.27
CA PRO A 636 49.95 15.24 2.63
C PRO A 636 50.07 15.08 1.11
N ASP A 637 49.55 13.98 0.56
CA ASP A 637 49.69 13.65 -0.87
C ASP A 637 48.53 14.21 -1.73
N LEU A 638 47.51 14.85 -1.12
CA LEU A 638 46.38 15.49 -1.80
C LEU A 638 46.54 17.00 -1.90
N ASP A 639 47.58 17.44 -2.62
CA ASP A 639 47.90 18.86 -2.82
C ASP A 639 46.78 19.57 -3.61
N SER A 640 45.87 20.20 -2.87
CA SER A 640 44.61 20.74 -3.36
C SER A 640 44.67 22.26 -3.35
N ASP A 641 44.67 22.85 -4.55
CA ASP A 641 44.83 24.29 -4.79
C ASP A 641 43.92 25.15 -3.92
N LYS A 642 44.48 26.25 -3.41
CA LYS A 642 43.78 27.22 -2.56
C LYS A 642 44.06 28.64 -3.01
N ASP A 643 43.05 29.49 -2.94
CA ASP A 643 43.20 30.92 -3.19
C ASP A 643 43.87 31.66 -2.02
N GLU A 644 44.17 32.95 -2.23
CA GLU A 644 44.76 33.86 -1.22
C GLU A 644 43.95 33.96 0.09
N THR A 645 42.67 33.52 0.08
CA THR A 645 41.80 33.49 1.27
C THR A 645 41.79 32.13 1.98
N GLY A 646 42.57 31.16 1.48
CA GLY A 646 42.63 29.79 1.98
C GLY A 646 41.40 28.95 1.65
N ALA A 647 40.59 29.33 0.64
CA ALA A 647 39.49 28.51 0.16
C ALA A 647 39.98 27.51 -0.89
N PHE A 648 39.51 26.25 -0.80
CA PHE A 648 39.83 25.22 -1.80
C PHE A 648 39.19 25.57 -3.14
N LEU A 649 39.99 25.56 -4.20
CA LEU A 649 39.56 25.84 -5.56
C LEU A 649 38.94 24.59 -6.21
N ILE A 650 37.78 24.77 -6.86
CA ILE A 650 37.04 23.73 -7.56
C ILE A 650 36.57 24.31 -8.90
N ASP A 651 37.14 23.82 -10.01
CA ASP A 651 36.82 24.28 -11.35
C ASP A 651 35.55 23.60 -11.90
N ARG A 652 34.39 24.03 -11.38
CA ARG A 652 33.03 23.55 -11.73
C ARG A 652 32.01 24.69 -11.66
N ASP A 653 30.81 24.48 -12.21
CA ASP A 653 29.74 25.50 -12.23
C ASP A 653 29.08 25.67 -10.84
N PRO A 654 29.20 26.85 -10.19
CA PRO A 654 28.59 27.09 -8.88
C PRO A 654 27.06 27.07 -8.89
N THR A 655 26.43 27.23 -10.06
CA THR A 655 24.97 27.26 -10.21
C THR A 655 24.34 25.93 -9.79
N TYR A 656 25.01 24.81 -10.12
CA TYR A 656 24.56 23.45 -9.81
C TYR A 656 25.12 22.90 -8.49
N PHE A 657 26.17 23.51 -7.92
CA PHE A 657 26.75 23.11 -6.64
C PHE A 657 25.83 23.34 -5.42
N GLY A 658 24.93 24.33 -5.49
CA GLY A 658 24.02 24.68 -4.39
C GLY A 658 23.17 23.51 -3.86
N PRO A 659 22.42 22.79 -4.74
CA PRO A 659 21.74 21.54 -4.39
C PRO A 659 22.64 20.48 -3.76
N ILE A 660 23.86 20.27 -4.28
CA ILE A 660 24.82 19.27 -3.76
C ILE A 660 25.18 19.58 -2.31
N LEU A 661 25.60 20.82 -2.03
CA LEU A 661 25.99 21.24 -0.69
C LEU A 661 24.82 21.20 0.30
N ASN A 662 23.61 21.51 -0.16
CA ASN A 662 22.40 21.42 0.67
C ASN A 662 21.98 19.97 0.96
N TYR A 663 22.12 19.06 -0.01
CA TYR A 663 21.95 17.63 0.22
C TYR A 663 22.89 17.13 1.32
N LEU A 664 24.18 17.49 1.28
CA LEU A 664 25.13 17.12 2.34
C LEU A 664 24.79 17.74 3.71
N ARG A 665 24.17 18.93 3.74
CA ARG A 665 23.68 19.55 5.00
C ARG A 665 22.51 18.79 5.62
N HIS A 666 21.46 18.49 4.86
CA HIS A 666 20.17 18.04 5.42
C HIS A 666 19.56 16.76 4.79
N GLY A 667 20.30 16.04 3.94
CA GLY A 667 19.91 14.73 3.40
C GLY A 667 18.68 14.75 2.48
N LYS A 668 18.37 15.88 1.85
CA LYS A 668 17.20 16.01 0.95
C LYS A 668 17.59 16.72 -0.35
N LEU A 669 17.23 16.14 -1.49
CA LEU A 669 17.40 16.77 -2.80
C LEU A 669 16.36 17.89 -2.95
N ILE A 670 16.84 19.13 -3.13
CA ILE A 670 15.99 20.31 -3.37
C ILE A 670 16.56 21.04 -4.58
N ILE A 671 15.89 20.92 -5.72
CA ILE A 671 16.20 21.64 -6.97
C ILE A 671 15.18 22.76 -7.14
N ASN A 672 15.66 23.97 -7.48
CA ASN A 672 14.81 25.11 -7.79
C ASN A 672 14.20 24.94 -9.19
N LYS A 673 12.95 25.39 -9.39
CA LYS A 673 12.18 25.22 -10.65
C LYS A 673 12.83 25.77 -11.93
N ASN A 674 13.90 26.56 -11.81
CA ASN A 674 14.60 27.21 -12.92
C ASN A 674 16.01 26.64 -13.15
N LEU A 675 16.35 25.52 -12.50
CA LEU A 675 17.65 24.86 -12.59
C LEU A 675 17.48 23.51 -13.29
N ALA A 676 18.27 23.24 -14.32
CA ALA A 676 18.26 21.96 -15.04
C ALA A 676 18.64 20.82 -14.09
N GLU A 677 17.87 19.73 -14.11
CA GLU A 677 18.07 18.60 -13.18
C GLU A 677 19.26 17.73 -13.64
N GLU A 678 19.52 17.73 -14.95
CA GLU A 678 20.65 17.14 -15.65
C GLU A 678 21.97 17.80 -15.21
N GLY A 679 22.01 19.13 -15.06
CA GLY A 679 23.20 19.82 -14.56
C GLY A 679 23.49 19.53 -13.08
N VAL A 680 22.45 19.26 -12.29
CA VAL A 680 22.63 18.77 -10.90
C VAL A 680 23.13 17.32 -10.89
N LEU A 681 22.77 16.51 -11.89
CA LEU A 681 23.26 15.14 -12.04
C LEU A 681 24.76 15.09 -12.37
N GLU A 682 25.20 15.86 -13.37
CA GLU A 682 26.61 15.98 -13.76
C GLU A 682 27.51 16.39 -12.58
N GLU A 683 27.08 17.35 -11.76
CA GLU A 683 27.78 17.70 -10.53
C GLU A 683 27.74 16.56 -9.48
N ALA A 684 26.59 15.91 -9.27
CA ALA A 684 26.49 14.82 -8.30
C ALA A 684 27.40 13.63 -8.64
N GLU A 685 27.59 13.34 -9.94
CA GLU A 685 28.53 12.34 -10.43
C GLU A 685 29.98 12.81 -10.28
N PHE A 686 30.30 14.07 -10.64
CA PHE A 686 31.64 14.65 -10.43
C PHE A 686 32.09 14.62 -8.96
N TYR A 687 31.22 14.98 -8.01
CA TYR A 687 31.54 14.89 -6.58
C TYR A 687 31.52 13.45 -6.03
N ASN A 688 31.15 12.45 -6.85
CA ASN A 688 31.01 11.04 -6.49
C ASN A 688 30.09 10.80 -5.27
N ILE A 689 28.89 11.38 -5.27
CA ILE A 689 27.90 11.22 -4.21
C ILE A 689 26.79 10.28 -4.74
N ALA A 690 27.08 8.98 -4.76
CA ALA A 690 26.24 7.97 -5.43
C ALA A 690 24.77 7.95 -4.94
N SER A 691 24.56 8.27 -3.67
CA SER A 691 23.23 8.44 -3.05
C SER A 691 22.42 9.60 -3.65
N LEU A 692 23.09 10.69 -4.03
CA LEU A 692 22.49 11.85 -4.68
C LEU A 692 22.28 11.61 -6.17
N VAL A 693 23.25 10.97 -6.84
CA VAL A 693 23.16 10.55 -8.25
C VAL A 693 21.90 9.71 -8.50
N ARG A 694 21.62 8.74 -7.61
CA ARG A 694 20.39 7.94 -7.66
C ARG A 694 19.13 8.82 -7.55
N LEU A 695 19.05 9.68 -6.54
CA LEU A 695 17.88 10.55 -6.30
C LEU A 695 17.61 11.54 -7.45
N VAL A 696 18.65 12.03 -8.14
CA VAL A 696 18.47 12.89 -9.32
C VAL A 696 18.02 12.06 -10.54
N LYS A 697 18.59 10.88 -10.78
CA LYS A 697 18.16 9.97 -11.87
C LYS A 697 16.74 9.43 -11.69
N GLU A 698 16.30 9.20 -10.46
CA GLU A 698 14.90 8.87 -10.14
C GLU A 698 13.97 10.04 -10.47
N ARG A 699 14.34 11.25 -10.03
CA ARG A 699 13.52 12.46 -10.21
C ARG A 699 13.39 12.90 -11.68
N ILE A 700 14.45 12.79 -12.49
CA ILE A 700 14.38 13.06 -13.94
C ILE A 700 13.36 12.10 -14.58
N ARG A 701 13.46 10.80 -14.29
CA ARG A 701 12.55 9.76 -14.78
C ARG A 701 11.09 10.01 -14.39
N ASP A 702 10.85 10.44 -13.15
CA ASP A 702 9.51 10.82 -12.69
C ASP A 702 8.94 12.02 -13.47
N ASN A 703 9.79 12.98 -13.86
CA ASN A 703 9.40 14.12 -14.68
C ASN A 703 9.17 13.73 -16.16
N GLU A 704 9.96 12.82 -16.72
CA GLU A 704 9.75 12.25 -18.07
C GLU A 704 8.43 11.45 -18.14
N ASN A 705 8.18 10.60 -17.15
CA ASN A 705 6.93 9.84 -17.02
C ASN A 705 5.71 10.76 -16.90
N ARG A 706 5.81 11.83 -16.09
CA ARG A 706 4.75 12.84 -15.96
C ARG A 706 4.53 13.65 -17.23
N THR A 707 5.58 13.94 -17.98
CA THR A 707 5.47 14.64 -19.27
C THR A 707 4.81 13.75 -20.32
N SER A 708 5.03 12.43 -20.23
CA SER A 708 4.40 11.40 -21.06
C SER A 708 2.94 11.08 -20.67
N GLN A 709 2.47 11.54 -19.51
CA GLN A 709 1.09 11.38 -19.02
C GLN A 709 0.38 12.72 -18.77
N GLY A 710 0.69 13.75 -19.55
CA GLY A 710 -0.14 14.95 -19.61
C GLY A 710 -1.51 14.66 -20.25
N PRO A 711 -2.62 15.27 -19.77
CA PRO A 711 -3.94 15.05 -20.38
C PRO A 711 -3.96 15.58 -21.82
N VAL A 712 -4.15 14.68 -22.78
CA VAL A 712 -4.24 15.02 -24.21
C VAL A 712 -5.44 15.93 -24.43
N LYS A 713 -5.18 17.17 -24.89
CA LYS A 713 -6.24 18.15 -25.11
C LYS A 713 -7.03 17.78 -26.37
N HIS A 714 -8.19 17.19 -26.17
CA HIS A 714 -9.16 16.96 -27.22
C HIS A 714 -9.90 18.27 -27.52
N VAL A 715 -9.95 18.67 -28.79
CA VAL A 715 -10.85 19.71 -29.28
C VAL A 715 -12.08 19.02 -29.83
N TYR A 716 -13.23 19.22 -29.19
CA TYR A 716 -14.51 18.75 -29.70
C TYR A 716 -15.14 19.78 -30.62
N ARG A 717 -15.87 19.31 -31.64
CA ARG A 717 -16.80 20.09 -32.46
C ARG A 717 -18.12 19.35 -32.55
N VAL A 718 -19.18 20.12 -32.70
CA VAL A 718 -20.52 19.62 -33.02
C VAL A 718 -20.86 20.10 -34.42
N LEU A 719 -21.25 19.19 -35.30
CA LEU A 719 -21.65 19.45 -36.68
C LEU A 719 -23.12 19.03 -36.84
N GLN A 720 -23.96 19.92 -37.33
CA GLN A 720 -25.35 19.62 -37.68
C GLN A 720 -25.40 19.10 -39.12
N CYS A 721 -26.11 18.00 -39.36
CA CYS A 721 -26.25 17.38 -40.68
C CYS A 721 -27.62 16.68 -40.80
N GLN A 722 -28.10 16.54 -42.03
CA GLN A 722 -29.27 15.72 -42.34
C GLN A 722 -28.87 14.25 -42.57
N GLU A 723 -29.83 13.32 -42.43
CA GLU A 723 -29.61 11.88 -42.63
C GLU A 723 -28.92 11.54 -43.97
N GLU A 724 -29.36 12.19 -45.04
CA GLU A 724 -28.85 12.02 -46.41
C GLU A 724 -27.38 12.46 -46.56
N GLU A 725 -26.96 13.49 -45.82
CA GLU A 725 -25.60 14.04 -45.86
C GLU A 725 -24.63 13.33 -44.91
N LEU A 726 -25.12 12.65 -43.87
CA LEU A 726 -24.31 12.05 -42.80
C LEU A 726 -23.20 11.13 -43.34
N THR A 727 -23.52 10.28 -44.32
CA THR A 727 -22.54 9.36 -44.94
C THR A 727 -21.46 10.12 -45.72
N GLN A 728 -21.83 11.21 -46.40
CA GLN A 728 -20.88 12.05 -47.12
C GLN A 728 -20.01 12.87 -46.16
N MET A 729 -20.57 13.39 -45.07
CA MET A 729 -19.81 14.12 -44.05
C MET A 729 -18.79 13.21 -43.34
N VAL A 730 -19.16 11.99 -42.96
CA VAL A 730 -18.23 11.03 -42.33
C VAL A 730 -17.12 10.61 -43.30
N SER A 731 -17.45 10.36 -44.57
CA SER A 731 -16.46 9.97 -45.60
C SER A 731 -15.57 11.12 -46.11
N THR A 732 -15.92 12.38 -45.84
CA THR A 732 -15.11 13.56 -46.18
C THR A 732 -14.43 14.22 -44.96
N MET A 733 -14.55 13.60 -43.79
CA MET A 733 -13.92 14.08 -42.56
C MET A 733 -12.39 14.06 -42.69
N SER A 734 -11.75 15.22 -42.52
CA SER A 734 -10.29 15.37 -42.72
C SER A 734 -9.47 14.62 -41.66
N ASP A 735 -8.36 14.00 -42.10
CA ASP A 735 -7.43 13.22 -41.27
C ASP A 735 -7.19 13.82 -39.87
N GLY A 736 -7.30 12.95 -38.86
CA GLY A 736 -7.06 13.28 -37.45
C GLY A 736 -8.29 13.74 -36.67
N TRP A 737 -9.46 13.95 -37.29
CA TRP A 737 -10.72 14.02 -36.55
C TRP A 737 -11.32 12.63 -36.35
N LYS A 738 -11.81 12.35 -35.14
CA LYS A 738 -12.50 11.12 -34.75
C LYS A 738 -13.99 11.40 -34.58
N PHE A 739 -14.82 10.44 -34.94
CA PHE A 739 -16.25 10.47 -34.64
C PHE A 739 -16.49 9.93 -33.22
N GLU A 740 -17.20 10.68 -32.38
CA GLU A 740 -17.46 10.34 -30.98
C GLU A 740 -18.92 9.90 -30.75
N GLN A 741 -19.89 10.66 -31.27
CA GLN A 741 -21.30 10.46 -30.96
C GLN A 741 -22.23 11.01 -32.05
N LEU A 742 -23.34 10.31 -32.31
CA LEU A 742 -24.50 10.87 -33.00
C LEU A 742 -25.60 11.18 -31.99
N ILE A 743 -26.23 12.35 -32.09
CA ILE A 743 -27.40 12.74 -31.31
C ILE A 743 -28.48 13.17 -32.30
N SER A 744 -29.60 12.45 -32.37
CA SER A 744 -30.75 12.87 -33.19
C SER A 744 -31.45 14.06 -32.54
N ILE A 745 -31.72 15.11 -33.34
CA ILE A 745 -32.70 16.13 -33.00
C ILE A 745 -34.00 15.72 -33.70
N GLY A 746 -34.97 15.20 -32.95
CA GLY A 746 -36.28 14.85 -33.50
C GLY A 746 -37.01 16.08 -34.06
N SER A 747 -37.79 15.90 -35.12
CA SER A 747 -38.46 16.98 -35.88
C SER A 747 -39.47 17.76 -35.01
N SER A 748 -39.00 18.85 -34.39
CA SER A 748 -39.87 19.83 -33.76
C SER A 748 -40.58 20.65 -34.85
N TYR A 749 -41.92 20.69 -34.78
CA TYR A 749 -42.87 21.24 -35.77
C TYR A 749 -43.19 20.33 -36.96
N ASN A 750 -44.25 19.54 -36.80
CA ASN A 750 -44.84 18.69 -37.83
C ASN A 750 -45.84 19.50 -38.68
N TYR A 751 -45.47 19.86 -39.92
CA TYR A 751 -46.36 20.54 -40.88
C TYR A 751 -45.88 20.40 -42.35
N GLY A 752 -46.14 19.24 -42.97
CA GLY A 752 -45.90 19.00 -44.40
C GLY A 752 -45.00 17.79 -44.68
N ASN A 753 -45.18 17.17 -45.84
CA ASN A 753 -44.44 15.96 -46.21
C ASN A 753 -43.01 16.28 -46.64
N GLU A 754 -42.06 16.15 -45.72
CA GLU A 754 -40.73 15.53 -45.89
C GLU A 754 -39.98 15.60 -44.55
N ASP A 755 -40.20 14.60 -43.68
CA ASP A 755 -39.50 14.46 -42.38
C ASP A 755 -38.02 14.07 -42.62
N GLN A 756 -37.18 15.06 -42.91
CA GLN A 756 -35.72 14.88 -42.91
C GLN A 756 -35.20 14.85 -41.47
N ALA A 757 -34.64 13.74 -41.03
CA ALA A 757 -34.07 13.62 -39.69
C ALA A 757 -32.76 14.40 -39.58
N GLU A 758 -32.67 15.30 -38.59
CA GLU A 758 -31.46 16.05 -38.27
C GLU A 758 -30.66 15.39 -37.15
N PHE A 759 -29.34 15.47 -37.28
CA PHE A 759 -28.39 14.90 -36.32
C PHE A 759 -27.29 15.90 -35.97
N LEU A 760 -26.91 15.90 -34.70
CA LEU A 760 -25.66 16.47 -34.23
C LEU A 760 -24.61 15.35 -34.19
N CYS A 761 -23.60 15.52 -35.03
CA CYS A 761 -22.38 14.72 -35.07
C CYS A 761 -21.34 15.37 -34.15
N VAL A 762 -20.95 14.69 -33.07
CA VAL A 762 -19.87 15.11 -32.19
C VAL A 762 -18.58 14.47 -32.68
N VAL A 763 -17.57 15.30 -32.95
CA VAL A 763 -16.24 14.86 -33.40
C VAL A 763 -15.15 15.43 -32.50
N SER A 764 -14.11 14.65 -32.22
CA SER A 764 -12.93 15.10 -31.46
C SER A 764 -11.69 15.17 -32.34
N ARG A 765 -10.68 15.90 -31.88
CA ARG A 765 -9.30 15.78 -32.36
C ARG A 765 -8.30 16.05 -31.24
N GLU A 766 -7.30 15.19 -31.15
CA GLU A 766 -6.19 15.31 -30.22
C GLU A 766 -5.22 16.43 -30.62
N LEU A 767 -4.69 17.16 -29.62
CA LEU A 767 -3.62 18.14 -29.80
C LEU A 767 -2.34 17.69 -29.08
N ASN A 768 -1.30 17.38 -29.87
CA ASN A 768 0.02 17.03 -29.36
C ASN A 768 0.82 18.30 -29.03
N ASN A 769 1.23 18.45 -27.78
CA ASN A 769 1.99 19.61 -27.27
C ASN A 769 3.50 19.50 -27.62
N SER A 770 3.83 19.64 -28.91
CA SER A 770 5.23 19.74 -29.35
C SER A 770 5.70 21.20 -29.37
N THR A 771 6.40 21.65 -28.33
CA THR A 771 6.92 23.02 -28.23
C THR A 771 8.16 23.24 -29.10
N ASN A 772 7.99 23.80 -30.31
CA ASN A 772 8.78 24.92 -30.87
C ASN A 772 8.54 25.06 -32.38
N GLY A 773 7.77 26.07 -32.78
CA GLY A 773 7.55 26.40 -34.18
C GLY A 773 6.35 27.35 -34.36
N ILE A 774 6.54 28.45 -35.07
CA ILE A 774 5.44 29.37 -35.39
C ILE A 774 4.64 28.76 -36.54
N VAL A 775 3.59 28.00 -36.21
CA VAL A 775 2.60 27.57 -37.19
C VAL A 775 1.67 28.75 -37.46
N ILE A 776 1.92 29.45 -38.58
CA ILE A 776 0.99 30.45 -39.11
C ILE A 776 -0.29 29.72 -39.54
N GLU A 777 -1.44 30.13 -39.02
CA GLU A 777 -2.72 29.62 -39.51
C GLU A 777 -2.93 29.98 -41.00
N PRO A 778 -3.36 29.04 -41.85
CA PRO A 778 -3.82 29.36 -43.20
C PRO A 778 -5.28 29.87 -43.18
N THR A 779 -5.57 30.91 -42.38
CA THR A 779 -6.93 31.42 -42.09
C THR A 779 -7.68 31.97 -43.33
N GLU A 780 -7.00 32.12 -44.48
CA GLU A 780 -7.57 32.69 -45.71
C GLU A 780 -8.33 31.69 -46.60
N LYS A 781 -8.05 30.38 -46.55
CA LYS A 781 -8.73 29.42 -47.44
C LYS A 781 -10.20 29.17 -47.08
N ALA A 782 -10.60 29.37 -45.82
CA ALA A 782 -11.98 29.19 -45.39
C ALA A 782 -12.93 30.27 -45.93
N LYS A 783 -12.50 31.54 -45.96
CA LYS A 783 -13.33 32.66 -46.45
C LYS A 783 -13.67 32.57 -47.94
N ILE A 784 -12.72 32.11 -48.75
CA ILE A 784 -12.85 32.03 -50.22
C ILE A 784 -13.94 31.04 -50.67
N LEU A 785 -14.26 30.03 -49.85
CA LEU A 785 -15.36 29.09 -50.13
C LEU A 785 -16.72 29.64 -49.69
N GLN A 786 -16.81 30.40 -48.59
CA GLN A 786 -18.08 30.95 -48.10
C GLN A 786 -18.62 32.07 -49.02
N GLU A 787 -17.75 32.90 -49.61
CA GLU A 787 -18.17 33.91 -50.60
C GLU A 787 -18.57 33.32 -51.97
N ARG A 788 -18.23 32.06 -52.26
CA ARG A 788 -18.62 31.39 -53.52
C ARG A 788 -19.94 30.61 -53.44
N GLY A 789 -20.46 30.35 -52.25
CA GLY A 789 -21.80 29.76 -52.08
C GLY A 789 -22.96 30.75 -52.30
N SER A 790 -22.73 32.05 -52.11
CA SER A 790 -23.81 33.07 -52.12
C SER A 790 -24.13 33.64 -53.52
N ARG A 791 -23.79 32.92 -54.60
CA ARG A 791 -24.09 33.30 -56.00
C ARG A 791 -24.30 32.10 -56.94
N MET A 792 -25.29 31.27 -56.64
CA MET A 792 -26.22 30.71 -57.65
C MET A 792 -27.58 30.48 -56.99
#